data_AF-A0A1F9SK73-F1
#
_entry.id   AF-A0A1F9SK73-F1
#
_cell.length_a   1.000
_cell.length_b   1.000
_cell.length_c   1.000
_cell.angle_alpha   90.00
_cell.angle_beta   90.00
_cell.angle_gamma   90.00
#
_symmetry.space_group_name_H-M   'P 1'
#
loop_
_entity.id
_entity.type
_entity.pdbx_description
1 polymer ?
#
loop_
_entity_poly.entity_id
_entity_poly.type
_entity_poly.pdbx_seq_one_letter_code
_entity_poly.pdbx_strand_id
1 'polypeptide(L)'
;MRKFIFSDILWGLVLTMAALFFYFTGTGLETAELKFYDFRARMSSSAPVKSDIAIIEINDDSISKIGRWPWPRSKVADMLVWLSSEPAKPSVIGLNILFSEPEKNSGYDLAETLKVKYAELVTAKKIKETGKESEFLAALEEAKKAMDNDAKLAGASAAAGNVVLPLYFATGAPVSKPKPEPEWMKRLAPAISHSAGPADVSVEGSEITVPIEVLASSAAGAGHVNVFSDIDGAVRKEFPFIPYGQNFYPSFAAEIVRVRLGLEPGKVTLAPGSAAVFGKSVMPLDTASSALVAFSSARAFKYYSFYDVINGKIVPEAFKDKIVLIGLTAQGVGSLYVTPTDSAMSAVDFTANVVDNILSGRFISRPEWAAPVELALIIIAGLFTAFLLPRLKAGTGAVLAGGMFAALVGAGVFMFTSKALWLKIMYPSVVLVAGYVFVITKRFFLTEKKKELIEVSQIETNKMLGLSFQGQGMLDLAFEKFRLCPLDDNMKDTLYNLALDFERKRQYNKAVAVYEHISGKDPEFKDIKGKIDVLKKAADGAVFGGVGGKSGGAEATMMMAGSSATPMLGRYEIKKELGKGAMGIVYLGVDPKINRSVAIKTMRFEEGLEEKAMKDLKDRFFREAQAAGNLQHPNIVKIFDAGEEQDIAYIAMELLKGDDLKKWASKDTLLPVPKVLEYIAQSADALGYAHKSGIVHRDIKPANIMLLEDGSLRVCDFGIARITESSKTATGTVLGTPYYMSPEQIAGKKVDGRADLFSLGVTLYEMLTGERPWKGGESIGTLLFQITSDPYPDPMVIRKDLPPGILAVIDKALKKNPEERFQTGMEMAEALRAVLAGKTPELKAAPAAAPAPAAVPPPQPKPAAAPPAPQPAHQPKPAPAPQAAQPKPAPAPGGIELAPRAGLELTAKIEPKPAPAPAPAPAPKPAAVPPAPQPAAPKPAGGDFESSLPVIFPEEGKK
;
A
#
# COMPACT_ATOMS: atom_id res chain seq x y z
N MET A 1 13.11 33.31 -28.66
CA MET A 1 12.39 32.09 -29.13
C MET A 1 13.31 30.90 -29.39
N ARG A 2 14.38 31.01 -30.21
CA ARG A 2 15.27 29.88 -30.56
C ARG A 2 15.93 29.16 -29.37
N LYS A 3 16.52 29.88 -28.40
CA LYS A 3 17.10 29.26 -27.18
C LYS A 3 16.09 28.51 -26.31
N PHE A 4 14.79 28.86 -26.44
CA PHE A 4 13.73 28.34 -25.59
C PHE A 4 13.19 27.00 -26.09
N ILE A 5 12.93 26.93 -27.41
CA ILE A 5 12.53 25.70 -28.11
C ILE A 5 13.62 24.62 -27.99
N PHE A 6 14.90 25.04 -27.99
CA PHE A 6 16.03 24.13 -27.83
C PHE A 6 16.07 23.46 -26.45
N SER A 7 15.62 24.16 -25.40
CA SER A 7 15.59 23.62 -24.03
C SER A 7 14.47 22.58 -23.84
N ASP A 8 13.29 22.78 -24.43
CA ASP A 8 12.17 21.83 -24.30
C ASP A 8 12.42 20.53 -25.06
N ILE A 9 12.98 20.65 -26.27
CA ILE A 9 13.36 19.49 -27.08
C ILE A 9 14.46 18.69 -26.37
N LEU A 10 15.47 19.37 -25.81
CA LEU A 10 16.54 18.71 -25.07
C LEU A 10 16.00 17.90 -23.88
N TRP A 11 15.03 18.44 -23.13
CA TRP A 11 14.45 17.73 -22.00
C TRP A 11 13.60 16.53 -22.38
N GLY A 12 12.75 16.65 -23.42
CA GLY A 12 12.01 15.50 -23.93
C GLY A 12 12.94 14.39 -24.43
N LEU A 13 14.03 14.76 -25.10
CA LEU A 13 15.08 13.80 -25.52
C LEU A 13 15.80 13.18 -24.32
N VAL A 14 16.18 13.96 -23.31
CA VAL A 14 16.82 13.45 -22.08
C VAL A 14 15.91 12.47 -21.33
N LEU A 15 14.63 12.79 -21.17
CA LEU A 15 13.66 11.89 -20.55
C LEU A 15 13.50 10.58 -21.34
N THR A 16 13.48 10.68 -22.68
CA THR A 16 13.40 9.51 -23.55
C THR A 16 14.66 8.65 -23.44
N MET A 17 15.84 9.27 -23.47
CA MET A 17 17.12 8.58 -23.30
C MET A 17 17.24 7.93 -21.92
N ALA A 18 16.76 8.58 -20.87
CA ALA A 18 16.71 8.00 -19.52
C ALA A 18 15.77 6.80 -19.47
N ALA A 19 14.58 6.88 -20.08
CA ALA A 19 13.65 5.76 -20.15
C ALA A 19 14.23 4.58 -20.96
N LEU A 20 14.90 4.86 -22.09
CA LEU A 20 15.60 3.85 -22.88
C LEU A 20 16.75 3.22 -22.09
N PHE A 21 17.54 4.01 -21.38
CA PHE A 21 18.60 3.52 -20.51
C PHE A 21 18.04 2.53 -19.48
N PHE A 22 17.01 2.93 -18.71
CA PHE A 22 16.36 2.06 -17.73
C PHE A 22 15.69 0.83 -18.34
N TYR A 23 15.20 0.93 -19.57
CA TYR A 23 14.61 -0.19 -20.29
C TYR A 23 15.67 -1.25 -20.67
N PHE A 24 16.82 -0.83 -21.18
CA PHE A 24 17.91 -1.74 -21.54
C PHE A 24 18.67 -2.30 -20.33
N THR A 25 18.81 -1.51 -19.26
CA THR A 25 19.49 -1.99 -18.04
C THR A 25 18.59 -2.83 -17.15
N GLY A 26 17.27 -2.78 -17.34
CA GLY A 26 16.31 -3.47 -16.47
C GLY A 26 16.29 -2.93 -15.03
N THR A 27 16.68 -1.66 -14.83
CA THR A 27 16.79 -1.02 -13.51
C THR A 27 15.87 0.19 -13.37
N GLY A 28 15.68 0.69 -12.15
CA GLY A 28 14.92 1.92 -11.87
C GLY A 28 13.39 1.74 -11.97
N LEU A 29 12.87 1.65 -13.20
CA LEU A 29 11.44 1.55 -13.48
C LEU A 29 10.89 0.11 -13.48
N GLU A 30 11.77 -0.89 -13.50
CA GLU A 30 11.37 -2.30 -13.58
C GLU A 30 10.49 -2.73 -12.40
N THR A 31 10.81 -2.29 -11.17
CA THR A 31 9.98 -2.60 -9.99
C THR A 31 8.56 -2.06 -10.14
N ALA A 32 8.40 -0.86 -10.71
CA ALA A 32 7.07 -0.29 -10.96
C ALA A 32 6.31 -1.06 -12.05
N GLU A 33 7.00 -1.50 -13.11
CA GLU A 33 6.44 -2.38 -14.13
C GLU A 33 5.99 -3.73 -13.56
N LEU A 34 6.76 -4.33 -12.66
CA LEU A 34 6.40 -5.58 -11.98
C LEU A 34 5.18 -5.42 -11.05
N LYS A 35 5.07 -4.29 -10.33
CA LYS A 35 3.84 -4.01 -9.55
C LYS A 35 2.63 -3.81 -10.45
N PHE A 36 2.81 -3.19 -11.61
CA PHE A 36 1.74 -3.03 -12.58
C PHE A 36 1.39 -4.36 -13.28
N TYR A 37 2.36 -5.27 -13.47
CA TYR A 37 2.11 -6.66 -13.83
C TYR A 37 1.23 -7.35 -12.78
N ASP A 38 1.56 -7.24 -11.48
CA ASP A 38 0.78 -7.87 -10.41
C ASP A 38 -0.66 -7.38 -10.38
N PHE A 39 -0.86 -6.08 -10.58
CA PHE A 39 -2.20 -5.50 -10.69
C PHE A 39 -3.01 -6.13 -11.83
N ARG A 40 -2.40 -6.25 -13.02
CA ARG A 40 -3.04 -6.89 -14.20
C ARG A 40 -3.27 -8.39 -13.99
N ALA A 41 -2.33 -9.08 -13.36
CA ALA A 41 -2.46 -10.50 -13.02
C ALA A 41 -3.63 -10.75 -12.05
N ARG A 42 -3.81 -9.90 -11.03
CA ARG A 42 -4.98 -9.97 -10.12
C ARG A 42 -6.29 -9.77 -10.87
N MET A 43 -6.35 -8.78 -11.76
CA MET A 43 -7.53 -8.50 -12.57
C MET A 43 -7.87 -9.64 -13.54
N SER A 44 -6.86 -10.35 -14.04
CA SER A 44 -7.02 -11.52 -14.91
C SER A 44 -7.21 -12.83 -14.15
N SER A 45 -7.06 -12.84 -12.82
CA SER A 45 -7.09 -14.09 -12.06
C SER A 45 -8.51 -14.62 -11.96
N SER A 46 -8.69 -15.87 -12.40
CA SER A 46 -9.95 -16.60 -12.32
C SER A 46 -9.66 -18.02 -11.82
N ALA A 47 -10.59 -18.60 -11.08
CA ALA A 47 -10.49 -20.01 -10.72
C ALA A 47 -10.59 -20.88 -12.00
N PRO A 48 -9.90 -22.04 -12.07
CA PRO A 48 -10.06 -22.97 -13.17
C PRO A 48 -11.53 -23.43 -13.26
N VAL A 49 -12.12 -23.36 -14.45
CA VAL A 49 -13.54 -23.71 -14.69
C VAL A 49 -13.82 -25.19 -14.39
N LYS A 50 -12.84 -26.06 -14.63
CA LYS A 50 -12.84 -27.48 -14.25
C LYS A 50 -11.42 -27.87 -13.89
N SER A 51 -11.13 -28.01 -12.61
CA SER A 51 -9.81 -28.46 -12.16
C SER A 51 -9.80 -29.98 -11.96
N ASP A 52 -8.93 -30.65 -12.71
CA ASP A 52 -8.58 -32.06 -12.52
C ASP A 52 -7.52 -32.23 -11.41
N ILE A 53 -7.23 -31.18 -10.63
CA ILE A 53 -6.24 -31.17 -9.56
C ILE A 53 -6.94 -31.19 -8.19
N ALA A 54 -6.46 -32.06 -7.30
CA ALA A 54 -6.85 -32.15 -5.90
C ALA A 54 -5.61 -32.00 -5.02
N ILE A 55 -5.70 -31.19 -3.99
CA ILE A 55 -4.60 -30.95 -3.04
C ILE A 55 -4.95 -31.64 -1.72
N ILE A 56 -4.09 -32.55 -1.27
CA ILE A 56 -4.12 -33.10 0.08
C ILE A 56 -3.11 -32.31 0.92
N GLU A 57 -3.63 -31.46 1.79
CA GLU A 57 -2.82 -30.53 2.56
C GLU A 57 -2.38 -31.11 3.91
N ILE A 58 -1.09 -30.99 4.19
CA ILE A 58 -0.53 -31.15 5.53
C ILE A 58 -0.57 -29.77 6.18
N ASN A 59 -1.74 -29.45 6.72
CA ASN A 59 -2.07 -28.18 7.37
C ASN A 59 -1.91 -28.24 8.90
N ASP A 60 -2.04 -27.10 9.57
CA ASP A 60 -1.90 -26.99 11.04
C ASP A 60 -2.88 -27.92 11.79
N ASP A 61 -4.09 -28.09 11.26
CA ASP A 61 -5.10 -29.01 11.82
C ASP A 61 -4.63 -30.47 11.77
N SER A 62 -4.10 -30.92 10.62
CA SER A 62 -3.55 -32.27 10.47
C SER A 62 -2.38 -32.51 11.41
N ILE A 63 -1.47 -31.54 11.55
CA ILE A 63 -0.33 -31.62 12.48
C ILE A 63 -0.82 -31.67 13.92
N SER A 64 -1.81 -30.86 14.30
CA SER A 64 -2.35 -30.87 15.66
C SER A 64 -3.02 -32.20 16.05
N LYS A 65 -3.66 -32.88 15.10
CA LYS A 65 -4.42 -34.12 15.33
C LYS A 65 -3.58 -35.40 15.19
N ILE A 66 -2.62 -35.43 14.27
CA ILE A 66 -1.75 -36.61 14.04
C ILE A 66 -0.55 -36.59 14.97
N GLY A 67 0.00 -35.40 15.23
CA GLY A 67 1.22 -35.21 15.99
C GLY A 67 2.22 -34.30 15.26
N ARG A 68 3.31 -33.96 15.96
CA ARG A 68 4.32 -33.03 15.45
C ARG A 68 4.97 -33.55 14.16
N TRP A 69 5.09 -32.67 13.16
CA TRP A 69 5.82 -32.93 11.93
C TRP A 69 7.35 -32.87 12.16
N PRO A 70 8.17 -33.69 11.48
CA PRO A 70 7.82 -34.72 10.48
C PRO A 70 7.24 -36.00 11.09
N TRP A 71 6.26 -36.58 10.39
CA TRP A 71 5.69 -37.89 10.76
C TRP A 71 6.54 -39.05 10.23
N PRO A 72 6.39 -40.27 10.79
CA PRO A 72 6.99 -41.48 10.22
C PRO A 72 6.54 -41.70 8.77
N ARG A 73 7.43 -42.12 7.87
CA ARG A 73 7.12 -42.33 6.44
C ARG A 73 6.08 -43.40 6.20
N SER A 74 5.87 -44.30 7.15
CA SER A 74 4.75 -45.24 7.13
C SER A 74 3.38 -44.56 7.05
N LYS A 75 3.19 -43.39 7.67
CA LYS A 75 1.93 -42.62 7.53
C LYS A 75 1.72 -42.09 6.12
N VAL A 76 2.79 -41.70 5.45
CA VAL A 76 2.74 -41.28 4.05
C VAL A 76 2.51 -42.51 3.14
N ALA A 77 3.11 -43.65 3.48
CA ALA A 77 2.87 -44.91 2.79
C ALA A 77 1.41 -45.34 2.88
N ASP A 78 0.78 -45.25 4.07
CA ASP A 78 -0.64 -45.54 4.28
C ASP A 78 -1.52 -44.67 3.37
N MET A 79 -1.19 -43.38 3.22
CA MET A 79 -1.88 -42.47 2.30
C MET A 79 -1.75 -42.91 0.84
N LEU A 80 -0.55 -43.30 0.41
CA LEU A 80 -0.33 -43.78 -0.97
C LEU A 80 -1.08 -45.09 -1.23
N VAL A 81 -1.09 -46.03 -0.27
CA VAL A 81 -1.86 -47.28 -0.35
C VAL A 81 -3.35 -46.97 -0.47
N TRP A 82 -3.87 -46.07 0.36
CA TRP A 82 -5.27 -45.66 0.31
C TRP A 82 -5.63 -45.03 -1.03
N LEU A 83 -4.82 -44.10 -1.54
CA LEU A 83 -5.04 -43.47 -2.85
C LEU A 83 -4.95 -44.46 -4.01
N SER A 84 -4.12 -45.50 -3.89
CA SER A 84 -3.95 -46.52 -4.92
C SER A 84 -5.08 -47.55 -4.95
N SER A 85 -5.95 -47.55 -3.94
CA SER A 85 -7.12 -48.44 -3.88
C SER A 85 -8.26 -47.95 -4.78
N GLU A 86 -9.02 -48.88 -5.36
CA GLU A 86 -10.27 -48.54 -6.07
C GLU A 86 -11.35 -48.18 -5.02
N PRO A 87 -12.10 -47.06 -5.17
CA PRO A 87 -12.26 -46.24 -6.38
C PRO A 87 -11.44 -44.92 -6.42
N ALA A 88 -10.46 -44.71 -5.54
CA ALA A 88 -9.69 -43.45 -5.49
C ALA A 88 -8.74 -43.25 -6.67
N LYS A 89 -7.97 -44.27 -7.03
CA LYS A 89 -6.99 -44.34 -8.13
C LYS A 89 -6.76 -43.03 -8.90
N PRO A 90 -5.90 -42.13 -8.39
CA PRO A 90 -5.54 -40.91 -9.09
C PRO A 90 -4.70 -41.22 -10.31
N SER A 91 -4.67 -40.30 -11.27
CA SER A 91 -3.85 -40.43 -12.47
C SER A 91 -2.36 -40.26 -12.21
N VAL A 92 -2.00 -39.37 -11.28
CA VAL A 92 -0.62 -39.12 -10.82
C VAL A 92 -0.68 -38.55 -9.41
N ILE A 93 0.31 -38.92 -8.58
CA ILE A 93 0.46 -38.43 -7.22
C ILE A 93 1.77 -37.64 -7.14
N GLY A 94 1.69 -36.32 -7.01
CA GLY A 94 2.83 -35.46 -6.72
C GLY A 94 3.05 -35.38 -5.21
N LEU A 95 4.06 -36.08 -4.69
CA LEU A 95 4.38 -36.06 -3.26
C LEU A 95 5.45 -35.00 -2.97
N ASN A 96 5.03 -33.75 -2.72
CA ASN A 96 5.92 -32.60 -2.53
C ASN A 96 6.55 -32.57 -1.13
N ILE A 97 7.35 -33.61 -0.82
CA ILE A 97 8.15 -33.76 0.41
C ILE A 97 9.51 -34.34 0.00
N LEU A 98 10.59 -33.65 0.37
CA LEU A 98 11.96 -34.06 0.02
C LEU A 98 12.51 -35.07 1.05
N PHE A 99 12.63 -36.33 0.65
CA PHE A 99 13.15 -37.43 1.47
C PHE A 99 14.62 -37.72 1.18
N SER A 100 15.51 -36.77 1.48
CA SER A 100 16.94 -36.85 1.10
C SER A 100 17.82 -37.68 2.01
N GLU A 101 17.35 -38.02 3.20
CA GLU A 101 18.09 -38.82 4.19
C GLU A 101 17.29 -40.06 4.59
N PRO A 102 17.92 -41.18 5.00
CA PRO A 102 17.20 -42.32 5.56
C PRO A 102 16.43 -41.95 6.84
N GLU A 103 15.25 -42.53 7.06
CA GLU A 103 14.49 -42.30 8.29
C GLU A 103 15.19 -42.98 9.49
N LYS A 104 15.43 -42.22 10.56
CA LYS A 104 15.93 -42.78 11.81
C LYS A 104 14.78 -43.31 12.67
N ASN A 105 14.81 -44.61 12.96
CA ASN A 105 13.83 -45.26 13.80
C ASN A 105 14.54 -45.94 14.99
N SER A 106 14.28 -45.44 16.21
CA SER A 106 14.87 -45.99 17.44
C SER A 106 14.60 -47.48 17.65
N GLY A 107 13.46 -48.00 17.18
CA GLY A 107 13.15 -49.42 17.24
C GLY A 107 14.02 -50.25 16.29
N TYR A 108 14.31 -49.72 15.10
CA TYR A 108 15.23 -50.33 14.15
C TYR A 108 16.66 -50.36 14.71
N ASP A 109 17.13 -49.25 15.29
CA ASP A 109 18.46 -49.16 15.91
C ASP A 109 18.60 -50.10 17.12
N LEU A 110 17.54 -50.23 17.92
CA LEU A 110 17.49 -51.17 19.04
C LEU A 110 17.55 -52.62 18.54
N ALA A 111 16.80 -52.95 17.49
CA ALA A 111 16.81 -54.28 16.90
C ALA A 111 18.20 -54.62 16.34
N GLU A 112 18.89 -53.67 15.71
CA GLU A 112 20.27 -53.86 15.25
C GLU A 112 21.24 -54.07 16.41
N THR A 113 21.08 -53.29 17.49
CA THR A 113 21.88 -53.45 18.71
C THR A 113 21.67 -54.83 19.35
N LEU A 114 20.42 -55.30 19.42
CA LEU A 114 20.09 -56.62 19.93
C LEU A 114 20.67 -57.73 19.06
N LYS A 115 20.70 -57.55 17.73
CA LYS A 115 21.29 -58.50 16.78
C LYS A 115 22.78 -58.68 17.04
N VAL A 116 23.51 -57.57 17.14
CA VAL A 116 24.95 -57.57 17.42
C VAL A 116 25.23 -58.22 18.78
N LYS A 117 24.51 -57.81 19.82
CA LYS A 117 24.70 -58.36 21.17
C LYS A 117 24.36 -59.85 21.25
N TYR A 118 23.33 -60.29 20.52
CA TYR A 118 23.00 -61.71 20.41
C TYR A 118 24.14 -62.49 19.73
N ALA A 119 24.68 -61.99 18.62
CA ALA A 119 25.81 -62.60 17.93
C ALA A 119 27.08 -62.67 18.81
N GLU A 120 27.35 -61.64 19.62
CA GLU A 120 28.43 -61.65 20.61
C GLU A 120 28.21 -62.72 21.68
N LEU A 121 26.99 -62.85 22.22
CA LEU A 121 26.66 -63.84 23.24
C LEU A 121 26.74 -65.29 22.72
N VAL A 122 26.35 -65.51 21.46
CA VAL A 122 26.52 -66.80 20.78
C VAL A 122 28.01 -67.11 20.58
N THR A 123 28.80 -66.13 20.11
CA THR A 123 30.26 -66.28 19.93
C THR A 123 30.97 -66.55 21.27
N ALA A 124 30.54 -65.88 22.34
CA ALA A 124 31.03 -66.09 23.70
C ALA A 124 30.51 -67.39 24.36
N LYS A 125 29.75 -68.21 23.64
CA LYS A 125 29.14 -69.48 24.11
C LYS A 125 28.23 -69.31 25.34
N LYS A 126 27.67 -68.11 25.54
CA LYS A 126 26.70 -67.82 26.62
C LYS A 126 25.26 -68.18 26.22
N ILE A 127 25.00 -68.28 24.92
CA ILE A 127 23.72 -68.74 24.34
C ILE A 127 24.04 -69.96 23.47
N LYS A 128 23.20 -70.99 23.52
CA LYS A 128 23.35 -72.23 22.74
C LYS A 128 22.15 -72.39 21.81
N GLU A 129 22.39 -72.36 20.51
CA GLU A 129 21.34 -72.58 19.50
C GLU A 129 21.13 -74.09 19.28
N THR A 130 19.87 -74.52 19.25
CA THR A 130 19.46 -75.92 19.10
C THR A 130 18.99 -76.28 17.68
N GLY A 131 19.16 -75.38 16.70
CA GLY A 131 18.79 -75.57 15.29
C GLY A 131 19.87 -75.10 14.32
N LYS A 132 19.70 -75.39 13.01
CA LYS A 132 20.60 -74.90 11.94
C LYS A 132 20.44 -73.40 11.67
N GLU A 133 19.27 -72.85 11.96
CA GLU A 133 18.93 -71.44 11.83
C GLU A 133 18.36 -70.92 13.15
N SER A 134 18.65 -69.67 13.46
CA SER A 134 18.25 -69.00 14.70
C SER A 134 16.85 -68.40 14.58
N GLU A 135 15.87 -68.98 15.25
CA GLU A 135 14.50 -68.44 15.29
C GLU A 135 14.46 -67.01 15.84
N PHE A 136 15.33 -66.69 16.81
CA PHE A 136 15.43 -65.34 17.37
C PHE A 136 15.95 -64.33 16.32
N LEU A 137 17.01 -64.67 15.58
CA LEU A 137 17.51 -63.79 14.53
C LEU A 137 16.48 -63.63 13.39
N ALA A 138 15.74 -64.68 13.06
CA ALA A 138 14.66 -64.60 12.07
C ALA A 138 13.54 -63.64 12.53
N ALA A 139 13.08 -63.77 13.77
CA ALA A 139 12.08 -62.87 14.35
C ALA A 139 12.60 -61.42 14.44
N LEU A 140 13.89 -61.22 14.72
CA LEU A 140 14.51 -59.91 14.80
C LEU A 140 14.63 -59.25 13.41
N GLU A 141 14.97 -60.01 12.37
CA GLU A 141 14.96 -59.52 10.99
C GLU A 141 13.54 -59.21 10.50
N GLU A 142 12.54 -60.00 10.87
CA GLU A 142 11.14 -59.69 10.59
C GLU A 142 10.70 -58.38 11.28
N ALA A 143 11.05 -58.20 12.56
CA ALA A 143 10.79 -56.97 13.29
C ALA A 143 11.49 -55.75 12.66
N LYS A 144 12.75 -55.88 12.23
CA LYS A 144 13.47 -54.83 11.51
C LYS A 144 12.77 -54.44 10.21
N LYS A 145 12.40 -55.43 9.40
CA LYS A 145 11.66 -55.20 8.16
C LYS A 145 10.31 -54.53 8.41
N ALA A 146 9.63 -54.87 9.50
CA ALA A 146 8.39 -54.22 9.92
C ALA A 146 8.59 -52.79 10.42
N MET A 147 9.80 -52.38 10.82
CA MET A 147 10.14 -51.04 11.29
C MET A 147 10.79 -50.14 10.22
N ASP A 148 11.17 -50.70 9.08
CA ASP A 148 11.72 -49.99 7.93
C ASP A 148 10.63 -49.21 7.19
N ASN A 149 10.43 -47.96 7.61
CA ASN A 149 9.43 -47.06 7.04
C ASN A 149 9.81 -46.59 5.63
N ASP A 150 11.11 -46.57 5.28
CA ASP A 150 11.60 -46.22 3.95
C ASP A 150 11.21 -47.28 2.93
N ALA A 151 11.43 -48.55 3.26
CA ALA A 151 11.01 -49.67 2.43
C ALA A 151 9.48 -49.74 2.27
N LYS A 152 8.71 -49.41 3.31
CA LYS A 152 7.23 -49.34 3.22
C LYS A 152 6.78 -48.25 2.27
N LEU A 153 7.36 -47.05 2.36
CA LEU A 153 7.01 -45.94 1.47
C LEU A 153 7.43 -46.24 0.03
N ALA A 154 8.61 -46.83 -0.17
CA ALA A 154 9.07 -47.28 -1.49
C ALA A 154 8.13 -48.34 -2.09
N GLY A 155 7.72 -49.33 -1.29
CA GLY A 155 6.76 -50.36 -1.70
C GLY A 155 5.40 -49.77 -2.08
N ALA A 156 4.90 -48.82 -1.29
CA ALA A 156 3.65 -48.11 -1.59
C ALA A 156 3.76 -47.26 -2.87
N SER A 157 4.89 -46.58 -3.08
CA SER A 157 5.18 -45.81 -4.30
C SER A 157 5.22 -46.71 -5.54
N ALA A 158 5.92 -47.84 -5.46
CA ALA A 158 6.01 -48.81 -6.54
C ALA A 158 4.65 -49.44 -6.87
N ALA A 159 3.84 -49.75 -5.84
CA ALA A 159 2.49 -50.29 -6.03
C ALA A 159 1.53 -49.29 -6.68
N ALA A 160 1.67 -48.00 -6.37
CA ALA A 160 0.92 -46.92 -7.02
C ALA A 160 1.33 -46.75 -8.49
N GLY A 161 2.64 -46.84 -8.79
CA GLY A 161 3.21 -46.78 -10.13
C GLY A 161 3.14 -45.41 -10.82
N ASN A 162 2.63 -44.38 -10.14
CA ASN A 162 2.39 -43.05 -10.69
C ASN A 162 2.76 -41.91 -9.71
N VAL A 163 3.72 -42.18 -8.81
CA VAL A 163 4.21 -41.20 -7.83
C VAL A 163 5.38 -40.41 -8.39
N VAL A 164 5.34 -39.09 -8.25
CA VAL A 164 6.45 -38.18 -8.60
C VAL A 164 7.02 -37.59 -7.32
N LEU A 165 8.36 -37.58 -7.22
CA LEU A 165 9.10 -37.08 -6.06
C LEU A 165 9.87 -35.79 -6.38
N PRO A 166 10.06 -34.89 -5.39
CA PRO A 166 10.82 -33.68 -5.58
C PRO A 166 12.32 -33.96 -5.48
N LEU A 167 13.10 -33.17 -6.19
CA LEU A 167 14.53 -32.98 -6.00
C LEU A 167 14.84 -31.49 -5.85
N TYR A 168 16.04 -31.14 -5.43
CA TYR A 168 16.43 -29.75 -5.25
C TYR A 168 17.84 -29.52 -5.75
N PHE A 169 18.05 -28.44 -6.51
CA PHE A 169 19.37 -27.99 -6.91
C PHE A 169 19.83 -26.81 -6.05
N ALA A 170 21.06 -26.84 -5.55
CA ALA A 170 21.72 -25.59 -5.22
C ALA A 170 22.10 -24.92 -6.55
N THR A 171 21.78 -23.63 -6.71
CA THR A 171 21.98 -22.91 -7.98
C THR A 171 22.95 -21.75 -7.79
N GLY A 172 23.79 -21.48 -8.78
CA GLY A 172 24.79 -20.42 -8.69
C GLY A 172 25.53 -20.20 -10.01
N ALA A 173 26.71 -19.60 -9.94
CA ALA A 173 27.57 -19.46 -11.12
C ALA A 173 27.93 -20.84 -11.71
N PRO A 174 28.05 -20.96 -13.04
CA PRO A 174 28.41 -22.20 -13.71
C PRO A 174 29.65 -22.84 -13.07
N VAL A 175 29.50 -24.06 -12.57
CA VAL A 175 30.61 -24.79 -11.93
C VAL A 175 31.22 -25.71 -12.98
N SER A 176 32.53 -25.61 -13.18
CA SER A 176 33.25 -26.36 -14.20
C SER A 176 33.20 -27.89 -14.04
N LYS A 177 32.91 -28.40 -12.84
CA LYS A 177 32.63 -29.82 -12.55
C LYS A 177 31.59 -29.96 -11.40
N PRO A 178 30.30 -30.17 -11.71
CA PRO A 178 29.31 -30.47 -10.67
C PRO A 178 29.54 -31.87 -10.06
N LYS A 179 28.91 -32.14 -8.91
CA LYS A 179 28.90 -33.49 -8.31
C LYS A 179 28.32 -34.51 -9.32
N PRO A 180 28.81 -35.76 -9.35
CA PRO A 180 28.27 -36.77 -10.24
C PRO A 180 26.78 -37.01 -9.98
N GLU A 181 25.98 -36.99 -11.05
CA GLU A 181 24.55 -37.30 -10.99
C GLU A 181 24.31 -38.82 -10.86
N PRO A 182 23.28 -39.25 -10.11
CA PRO A 182 22.88 -40.65 -10.06
C PRO A 182 22.47 -41.20 -11.44
N GLU A 183 22.75 -42.48 -11.72
CA GLU A 183 22.45 -43.10 -13.03
C GLU A 183 20.95 -43.12 -13.37
N TRP A 184 20.07 -43.30 -12.38
CA TRP A 184 18.62 -43.30 -12.60
C TRP A 184 18.12 -41.93 -13.08
N MET A 185 18.79 -40.85 -12.67
CA MET A 185 18.39 -39.48 -12.98
C MET A 185 18.61 -39.13 -14.46
N LYS A 186 19.67 -39.67 -15.08
CA LYS A 186 19.95 -39.46 -16.51
C LYS A 186 18.77 -39.84 -17.42
N ARG A 187 17.93 -40.77 -16.97
CA ARG A 187 16.73 -41.22 -17.71
C ARG A 187 15.61 -40.17 -17.72
N LEU A 188 15.65 -39.18 -16.83
CA LEU A 188 14.65 -38.12 -16.70
C LEU A 188 14.92 -36.93 -17.62
N ALA A 189 16.10 -36.86 -18.25
CA ALA A 189 16.46 -35.77 -19.13
C ALA A 189 15.53 -35.72 -20.37
N PRO A 190 15.04 -34.54 -20.79
CA PRO A 190 14.23 -34.38 -21.98
C PRO A 190 15.07 -34.50 -23.26
N ALA A 191 14.40 -34.62 -24.40
CA ALA A 191 15.06 -34.42 -25.69
C ALA A 191 15.32 -32.92 -25.93
N ILE A 192 16.55 -32.57 -26.29
CA ILE A 192 16.96 -31.17 -26.52
C ILE A 192 16.90 -30.85 -28.02
N SER A 193 16.05 -29.89 -28.42
CA SER A 193 16.05 -29.36 -29.78
C SER A 193 17.20 -28.36 -29.94
N HIS A 194 18.18 -28.68 -30.78
CA HIS A 194 19.38 -27.85 -31.00
C HIS A 194 19.11 -26.62 -31.91
N SER A 195 17.85 -26.23 -32.09
CA SER A 195 17.40 -25.26 -33.09
C SER A 195 17.36 -23.80 -32.60
N ALA A 196 17.73 -23.51 -31.35
CA ALA A 196 17.75 -22.15 -30.79
C ALA A 196 19.18 -21.84 -30.29
N GLY A 197 19.64 -20.61 -30.56
CA GLY A 197 21.01 -20.15 -30.32
C GLY A 197 21.47 -20.22 -28.85
N PRO A 198 22.71 -19.80 -28.54
CA PRO A 198 23.27 -19.93 -27.20
C PRO A 198 22.36 -19.24 -26.19
N ALA A 199 21.66 -20.04 -25.39
CA ALA A 199 20.86 -19.55 -24.29
C ALA A 199 21.83 -18.96 -23.26
N ASP A 200 21.65 -17.69 -22.91
CA ASP A 200 22.20 -17.15 -21.66
C ASP A 200 21.46 -17.84 -20.51
N VAL A 201 21.88 -19.06 -20.19
CA VAL A 201 21.38 -19.80 -19.05
C VAL A 201 21.88 -19.07 -17.80
N SER A 202 21.01 -18.23 -17.24
CA SER A 202 21.34 -17.43 -16.05
C SER A 202 21.37 -18.26 -14.76
N VAL A 203 20.86 -19.49 -14.79
CA VAL A 203 20.71 -20.37 -13.63
C VAL A 203 21.16 -21.79 -13.99
N GLU A 204 22.23 -22.26 -13.37
CA GLU A 204 22.71 -23.64 -13.46
C GLU A 204 22.78 -24.27 -12.07
N GLY A 205 22.47 -25.56 -11.98
CA GLY A 205 22.63 -26.33 -10.76
C GLY A 205 24.10 -26.61 -10.48
N SER A 206 24.56 -26.33 -9.25
CA SER A 206 25.91 -26.62 -8.77
C SER A 206 25.96 -27.89 -7.92
N GLU A 207 24.97 -28.06 -7.05
CA GLU A 207 24.78 -29.26 -6.23
C GLU A 207 23.35 -29.77 -6.34
N ILE A 208 23.16 -31.05 -6.04
CA ILE A 208 21.86 -31.69 -6.10
C ILE A 208 21.56 -32.42 -4.79
N THR A 209 20.32 -32.28 -4.34
CA THR A 209 19.72 -33.02 -3.24
C THR A 209 18.60 -33.87 -3.82
N VAL A 210 18.76 -35.18 -3.75
CA VAL A 210 17.84 -36.16 -4.34
C VAL A 210 17.13 -36.96 -3.24
N PRO A 211 15.96 -37.57 -3.52
CA PRO A 211 15.40 -38.59 -2.64
C PRO A 211 16.37 -39.75 -2.44
N ILE A 212 16.29 -40.44 -1.30
CA ILE A 212 17.07 -41.66 -1.07
C ILE A 212 16.81 -42.69 -2.18
N GLU A 213 17.85 -43.46 -2.51
CA GLU A 213 17.88 -44.33 -3.70
C GLU A 213 16.69 -45.30 -3.78
N VAL A 214 16.26 -45.86 -2.63
CA VAL A 214 15.14 -46.81 -2.57
C VAL A 214 13.81 -46.15 -2.96
N LEU A 215 13.62 -44.86 -2.62
CA LEU A 215 12.43 -44.11 -2.99
C LEU A 215 12.51 -43.65 -4.44
N ALA A 216 13.66 -43.10 -4.85
CA ALA A 216 13.88 -42.65 -6.22
C ALA A 216 13.65 -43.77 -7.24
N SER A 217 14.15 -44.98 -6.96
CA SER A 217 13.98 -46.16 -7.83
C SER A 217 12.54 -46.68 -7.89
N SER A 218 11.71 -46.36 -6.89
CA SER A 218 10.30 -46.78 -6.79
C SER A 218 9.30 -45.75 -7.34
N ALA A 219 9.77 -44.55 -7.67
CA ALA A 219 8.94 -43.46 -8.18
C ALA A 219 8.79 -43.55 -9.71
N ALA A 220 7.67 -43.05 -10.23
CA ALA A 220 7.42 -42.93 -11.67
C ALA A 220 8.22 -41.79 -12.32
N GLY A 221 8.73 -40.86 -11.50
CA GLY A 221 9.46 -39.69 -11.94
C GLY A 221 10.01 -38.86 -10.77
N ALA A 222 10.94 -37.96 -11.08
CA ALA A 222 11.40 -36.95 -10.14
C ALA A 222 11.65 -35.60 -10.84
N GLY A 223 11.38 -34.50 -10.15
CA GLY A 223 11.55 -33.16 -10.72
C GLY A 223 11.86 -32.10 -9.67
N HIS A 224 12.54 -31.03 -10.07
CA HIS A 224 13.06 -30.04 -9.13
C HIS A 224 11.96 -29.13 -8.55
N VAL A 225 12.08 -28.74 -7.28
CA VAL A 225 11.17 -27.78 -6.62
C VAL A 225 11.77 -26.38 -6.47
N ASN A 226 12.86 -26.10 -7.19
CA ASN A 226 13.49 -24.78 -7.22
C ASN A 226 12.51 -23.69 -7.65
N VAL A 227 12.44 -22.62 -6.86
CA VAL A 227 11.64 -21.43 -7.13
C VAL A 227 12.53 -20.20 -6.99
N PHE A 228 12.41 -19.25 -7.92
CA PHE A 228 13.22 -18.04 -7.98
C PHE A 228 12.35 -16.80 -7.87
N SER A 229 12.71 -15.88 -6.97
CA SER A 229 12.05 -14.59 -6.82
C SER A 229 12.64 -13.55 -7.75
N ASP A 230 11.80 -12.64 -8.25
CA ASP A 230 12.24 -11.43 -8.94
C ASP A 230 12.90 -10.43 -7.96
N ILE A 231 13.40 -9.31 -8.49
CA ILE A 231 14.08 -8.24 -7.74
C ILE A 231 13.26 -7.66 -6.57
N ASP A 232 11.94 -7.82 -6.58
CA ASP A 232 11.03 -7.34 -5.54
C ASP A 232 10.60 -8.44 -4.55
N GLY A 233 11.22 -9.62 -4.63
CA GLY A 233 10.97 -10.78 -3.76
C GLY A 233 9.73 -11.60 -4.14
N ALA A 234 8.95 -11.19 -5.14
CA ALA A 234 7.80 -11.96 -5.59
C ALA A 234 8.19 -13.01 -6.64
N VAL A 235 7.46 -14.12 -6.67
CA VAL A 235 7.65 -15.23 -7.61
C VAL A 235 6.60 -15.13 -8.71
N ARG A 236 7.06 -14.93 -9.95
CA ARG A 236 6.20 -14.81 -11.14
C ARG A 236 6.49 -15.84 -12.22
N LYS A 237 7.65 -16.48 -12.13
CA LYS A 237 8.21 -17.33 -13.17
C LYS A 237 8.43 -18.74 -12.64
N GLU A 238 8.30 -19.69 -13.54
CA GLU A 238 8.71 -21.08 -13.35
C GLU A 238 9.88 -21.38 -14.30
N PHE A 239 10.85 -22.15 -13.82
CA PHE A 239 11.90 -22.73 -14.67
C PHE A 239 11.52 -24.18 -14.90
N PRO A 240 10.97 -24.57 -16.07
CA PRO A 240 10.54 -25.94 -16.29
C PRO A 240 11.70 -26.92 -16.38
N PHE A 241 12.93 -26.42 -16.60
CA PHE A 241 14.13 -27.23 -16.59
C PHE A 241 15.31 -26.44 -15.99
N ILE A 242 16.13 -27.14 -15.20
CA ILE A 242 17.42 -26.64 -14.72
C ILE A 242 18.55 -27.43 -15.38
N PRO A 243 19.55 -26.77 -15.97
CA PRO A 243 20.75 -27.45 -16.44
C PRO A 243 21.61 -27.90 -15.26
N TYR A 244 22.16 -29.10 -15.39
CA TYR A 244 23.11 -29.68 -14.44
C TYR A 244 24.06 -30.60 -15.20
N GLY A 245 25.34 -30.26 -15.22
CA GLY A 245 26.35 -31.01 -15.97
C GLY A 245 26.13 -30.89 -17.49
N GLN A 246 25.73 -31.98 -18.14
CA GLN A 246 25.46 -32.00 -19.59
C GLN A 246 23.96 -32.19 -19.90
N ASN A 247 23.12 -32.29 -18.86
CA ASN A 247 21.71 -32.61 -18.97
C ASN A 247 20.84 -31.47 -18.45
N PHE A 248 19.55 -31.51 -18.81
CA PHE A 248 18.52 -30.63 -18.27
C PHE A 248 17.53 -31.47 -17.48
N TYR A 249 17.16 -31.02 -16.28
CA TYR A 249 16.27 -31.76 -15.39
C TYR A 249 14.93 -31.06 -15.23
N PRO A 250 13.80 -31.77 -15.36
CA PRO A 250 12.48 -31.16 -15.33
C PRO A 250 12.15 -30.62 -13.93
N SER A 251 11.31 -29.60 -13.90
CA SER A 251 10.66 -29.17 -12.66
C SER A 251 9.66 -30.22 -12.18
N PHE A 252 9.35 -30.19 -10.90
CA PHE A 252 8.39 -31.10 -10.27
C PHE A 252 7.03 -31.03 -10.96
N ALA A 253 6.58 -29.82 -11.34
CA ALA A 253 5.35 -29.62 -12.09
C ALA A 253 5.41 -30.20 -13.52
N ALA A 254 6.51 -29.96 -14.24
CA ALA A 254 6.73 -30.51 -15.58
C ALA A 254 6.71 -32.05 -15.57
N GLU A 255 7.32 -32.65 -14.55
CA GLU A 255 7.37 -34.10 -14.40
C GLU A 255 6.00 -34.72 -14.05
N ILE A 256 5.21 -34.06 -13.19
CA ILE A 256 3.82 -34.45 -12.92
C ILE A 256 3.01 -34.48 -14.22
N VAL A 257 3.17 -33.46 -15.07
CA VAL A 257 2.46 -33.39 -16.36
C VAL A 257 2.94 -34.49 -17.31
N ARG A 258 4.25 -34.76 -17.39
CA ARG A 258 4.80 -35.86 -18.20
C ARG A 258 4.16 -37.20 -17.82
N VAL A 259 4.15 -37.52 -16.52
CA VAL A 259 3.57 -38.77 -15.99
C VAL A 259 2.06 -38.81 -16.23
N ARG A 260 1.34 -37.70 -16.00
CA ARG A 260 -0.10 -37.58 -16.27
C ARG A 260 -0.46 -37.90 -17.72
N LEU A 261 0.37 -37.47 -18.66
CA LEU A 261 0.18 -37.67 -20.09
C LEU A 261 0.71 -39.02 -20.58
N GLY A 262 1.34 -39.82 -19.72
CA GLY A 262 1.94 -41.10 -20.09
C GLY A 262 3.09 -40.98 -21.08
N LEU A 263 3.83 -39.86 -21.04
CA LEU A 263 4.92 -39.58 -21.96
C LEU A 263 6.23 -40.16 -21.45
N GLU A 264 7.01 -40.79 -22.33
CA GLU A 264 8.41 -41.10 -22.03
C GLU A 264 9.26 -39.80 -21.95
N PRO A 265 10.30 -39.74 -21.11
CA PRO A 265 11.14 -38.54 -20.97
C PRO A 265 11.67 -37.98 -22.30
N GLY A 266 12.15 -38.83 -23.21
CA GLY A 266 12.62 -38.43 -24.53
C GLY A 266 11.54 -37.91 -25.50
N LYS A 267 10.25 -38.00 -25.15
CA LYS A 267 9.14 -37.41 -25.91
C LYS A 267 8.80 -36.00 -25.46
N VAL A 268 9.38 -35.52 -24.35
CA VAL A 268 9.35 -34.12 -23.95
C VAL A 268 10.47 -33.40 -24.69
N THR A 269 10.12 -32.38 -25.48
CA THR A 269 11.11 -31.60 -26.23
C THR A 269 11.33 -30.26 -25.56
N LEU A 270 12.59 -29.96 -25.24
CA LEU A 270 13.02 -28.65 -24.74
C LEU A 270 13.74 -27.89 -25.86
N ALA A 271 13.25 -26.71 -26.20
CA ALA A 271 13.94 -25.71 -26.98
C ALA A 271 14.28 -24.53 -26.06
N PRO A 272 15.50 -24.48 -25.48
CA PRO A 272 15.91 -23.40 -24.60
C PRO A 272 15.68 -22.04 -25.23
N GLY A 273 15.19 -21.08 -24.45
CA GLY A 273 14.87 -19.73 -24.92
C GLY A 273 13.58 -19.61 -25.74
N SER A 274 12.84 -20.70 -25.99
CA SER A 274 11.70 -20.71 -26.90
C SER A 274 10.46 -21.43 -26.34
N ALA A 275 10.54 -22.74 -26.11
CA ALA A 275 9.38 -23.53 -25.68
C ALA A 275 9.79 -24.87 -25.06
N ALA A 276 8.96 -25.37 -24.15
CA ALA A 276 8.94 -26.78 -23.73
C ALA A 276 7.65 -27.45 -24.21
N VAL A 277 7.77 -28.61 -24.85
CA VAL A 277 6.65 -29.33 -25.49
C VAL A 277 6.37 -30.64 -24.77
N PHE A 278 5.15 -30.79 -24.27
CA PHE A 278 4.63 -31.95 -23.55
C PHE A 278 3.50 -32.58 -24.38
N GLY A 279 3.85 -33.37 -25.40
CA GLY A 279 2.89 -33.96 -26.33
C GLY A 279 2.15 -32.88 -27.13
N LYS A 280 0.90 -32.59 -26.78
CA LYS A 280 0.08 -31.52 -27.42
C LYS A 280 0.16 -30.18 -26.68
N SER A 281 0.62 -30.18 -25.43
CA SER A 281 0.76 -28.98 -24.62
C SER A 281 2.10 -28.30 -24.92
N VAL A 282 2.07 -26.97 -25.07
CA VAL A 282 3.27 -26.16 -25.32
C VAL A 282 3.37 -25.08 -24.25
N MET A 283 4.50 -25.06 -23.56
CA MET A 283 4.85 -24.05 -22.55
C MET A 283 5.82 -23.06 -23.19
N PRO A 284 5.40 -21.81 -23.48
CA PRO A 284 6.28 -20.80 -24.04
C PRO A 284 7.33 -20.37 -23.01
N LEU A 285 8.58 -20.27 -23.44
CA LEU A 285 9.70 -19.85 -22.61
C LEU A 285 10.22 -18.48 -23.06
N ASP A 286 10.71 -17.69 -22.12
CA ASP A 286 11.49 -16.49 -22.40
C ASP A 286 12.95 -16.84 -22.72
N THR A 287 13.74 -15.83 -23.07
CA THR A 287 15.16 -16.00 -23.44
C THR A 287 16.02 -16.62 -22.32
N ALA A 288 15.58 -16.53 -21.06
CA ALA A 288 16.22 -17.17 -19.92
C ALA A 288 15.71 -18.62 -19.67
N SER A 289 14.94 -19.17 -20.62
CA SER A 289 14.29 -20.48 -20.52
C SER A 289 13.31 -20.62 -19.35
N SER A 290 12.70 -19.52 -18.93
CA SER A 290 11.68 -19.47 -17.88
C SER A 290 10.30 -19.12 -18.46
N ALA A 291 9.22 -19.46 -17.77
CA ALA A 291 7.85 -19.14 -18.20
C ALA A 291 7.12 -18.32 -17.14
N LEU A 292 6.33 -17.34 -17.56
CA LEU A 292 5.47 -16.60 -16.65
C LEU A 292 4.24 -17.44 -16.27
N VAL A 293 3.99 -17.52 -14.98
CA VAL A 293 2.88 -18.31 -14.42
C VAL A 293 1.61 -17.45 -14.42
N ALA A 294 0.55 -17.96 -15.03
CA ALA A 294 -0.78 -17.37 -14.95
C ALA A 294 -1.46 -17.84 -13.64
N PHE A 295 -1.30 -17.06 -12.57
CA PHE A 295 -1.85 -17.43 -11.27
C PHE A 295 -3.37 -17.36 -11.22
N SER A 296 -3.96 -18.35 -10.56
CA SER A 296 -5.39 -18.37 -10.21
C SER A 296 -5.65 -17.55 -8.95
N SER A 297 -6.93 -17.35 -8.63
CA SER A 297 -7.33 -16.75 -7.34
C SER A 297 -6.84 -17.59 -6.15
N ALA A 298 -6.71 -16.97 -4.97
CA ALA A 298 -6.33 -17.69 -3.76
C ALA A 298 -7.28 -18.89 -3.52
N ARG A 299 -6.71 -20.03 -3.12
CA ARG A 299 -7.40 -21.32 -2.94
C ARG A 299 -8.31 -21.75 -4.10
N ALA A 300 -7.85 -21.60 -5.35
CA ALA A 300 -8.63 -21.96 -6.53
C ALA A 300 -8.86 -23.47 -6.74
N PHE A 301 -8.10 -24.34 -6.06
CA PHE A 301 -8.18 -25.80 -6.19
C PHE A 301 -9.04 -26.44 -5.09
N LYS A 302 -9.33 -27.74 -5.21
CA LYS A 302 -10.01 -28.48 -4.14
C LYS A 302 -8.98 -28.97 -3.12
N TYR A 303 -9.21 -28.64 -1.85
CA TYR A 303 -8.34 -29.01 -0.73
C TYR A 303 -8.98 -30.07 0.15
N TYR A 304 -8.16 -31.00 0.63
CA TYR A 304 -8.53 -32.04 1.56
C TYR A 304 -7.47 -32.13 2.65
N SER A 305 -7.89 -32.13 3.92
CA SER A 305 -6.98 -32.32 5.03
C SER A 305 -6.37 -33.73 4.99
N PHE A 306 -5.06 -33.86 5.14
CA PHE A 306 -4.38 -35.16 5.21
C PHE A 306 -5.02 -36.05 6.29
N TYR A 307 -5.34 -35.47 7.45
CA TYR A 307 -6.00 -36.19 8.54
C TYR A 307 -7.39 -36.70 8.14
N ASP A 308 -8.20 -35.91 7.45
CA ASP A 308 -9.56 -36.33 7.10
C ASP A 308 -9.55 -37.44 6.03
N VAL A 309 -8.59 -37.42 5.12
CA VAL A 309 -8.42 -38.45 4.09
C VAL A 309 -8.04 -39.80 4.72
N ILE A 310 -6.99 -39.84 5.56
CA ILE A 310 -6.52 -41.10 6.15
C ILE A 310 -7.53 -41.71 7.14
N ASN A 311 -8.43 -40.91 7.70
CA ASN A 311 -9.52 -41.37 8.58
C ASN A 311 -10.83 -41.67 7.82
N GLY A 312 -10.80 -41.70 6.48
CA GLY A 312 -11.95 -42.11 5.66
C GLY A 312 -13.12 -41.14 5.66
N LYS A 313 -12.92 -39.86 6.01
CA LYS A 313 -13.99 -38.84 5.97
C LYS A 313 -14.23 -38.29 4.57
N ILE A 314 -13.29 -38.51 3.65
CA ILE A 314 -13.38 -38.09 2.25
C ILE A 314 -13.69 -39.31 1.40
N VAL A 315 -14.68 -39.17 0.51
CA VAL A 315 -15.06 -40.23 -0.43
C VAL A 315 -13.93 -40.48 -1.44
N PRO A 316 -13.51 -41.74 -1.70
CA PRO A 316 -12.39 -42.04 -2.58
C PRO A 316 -12.59 -41.48 -4.01
N GLU A 317 -13.81 -41.48 -4.53
CA GLU A 317 -14.17 -40.98 -5.87
C GLU A 317 -13.78 -39.51 -6.09
N ALA A 318 -13.55 -38.75 -5.00
CA ALA A 318 -13.05 -37.39 -5.07
C ALA A 318 -11.68 -37.29 -5.75
N PHE A 319 -10.89 -38.37 -5.78
CA PHE A 319 -9.53 -38.44 -6.30
C PHE A 319 -9.41 -39.19 -7.64
N LYS A 320 -10.48 -39.86 -8.09
CA LYS A 320 -10.50 -40.69 -9.29
C LYS A 320 -10.07 -39.91 -10.52
N ASP A 321 -9.07 -40.45 -11.24
CA ASP A 321 -8.52 -39.88 -12.48
C ASP A 321 -7.98 -38.44 -12.35
N LYS A 322 -7.75 -37.96 -11.12
CA LYS A 322 -7.22 -36.62 -10.84
C LYS A 322 -5.71 -36.61 -10.66
N ILE A 323 -5.14 -35.42 -10.73
CA ILE A 323 -3.79 -35.12 -10.28
C ILE A 323 -3.89 -34.83 -8.79
N VAL A 324 -3.24 -35.63 -7.96
CA VAL A 324 -3.26 -35.45 -6.51
C VAL A 324 -1.92 -34.90 -6.06
N LEU A 325 -1.91 -33.72 -5.45
CA LEU A 325 -0.72 -33.12 -4.88
C LEU A 325 -0.78 -33.22 -3.37
N ILE A 326 0.25 -33.80 -2.76
CA ILE A 326 0.37 -33.96 -1.31
C ILE A 326 1.53 -33.09 -0.84
N GLY A 327 1.32 -32.20 0.13
CA GLY A 327 2.42 -31.43 0.69
C GLY A 327 2.02 -30.44 1.79
N LEU A 328 3.02 -29.72 2.29
CA LEU A 328 2.91 -28.83 3.44
C LEU A 328 2.25 -27.50 3.07
N THR A 329 1.20 -27.14 3.82
CA THR A 329 0.54 -25.82 3.77
C THR A 329 0.51 -25.13 5.14
N ALA A 330 0.89 -25.84 6.20
CA ALA A 330 0.99 -25.35 7.58
C ALA A 330 1.99 -24.18 7.73
N GLN A 331 1.63 -23.19 8.54
CA GLN A 331 2.50 -22.03 8.79
C GLN A 331 3.74 -22.41 9.58
N GLY A 332 4.90 -21.89 9.18
CA GLY A 332 6.18 -22.11 9.87
C GLY A 332 6.90 -23.42 9.53
N VAL A 333 6.29 -24.31 8.75
CA VAL A 333 6.92 -25.56 8.28
C VAL A 333 6.94 -25.64 6.74
N GLY A 334 5.90 -25.16 6.06
CA GLY A 334 5.85 -25.12 4.59
C GLY A 334 6.59 -23.92 3.99
N SER A 335 7.06 -24.07 2.75
CA SER A 335 7.57 -22.94 1.94
C SER A 335 6.41 -22.08 1.44
N LEU A 336 6.45 -20.79 1.75
CA LEU A 336 5.46 -19.80 1.34
C LEU A 336 6.10 -18.77 0.41
N TYR A 337 5.43 -18.47 -0.70
CA TYR A 337 5.89 -17.54 -1.72
C TYR A 337 4.95 -16.34 -1.82
N VAL A 338 5.53 -15.15 -2.01
CA VAL A 338 4.78 -13.97 -2.42
C VAL A 338 4.56 -14.07 -3.92
N THR A 339 3.32 -14.13 -4.36
CA THR A 339 2.93 -14.23 -5.77
C THR A 339 2.03 -13.05 -6.15
N PRO A 340 1.79 -12.80 -7.45
CA PRO A 340 0.89 -11.73 -7.88
C PRO A 340 -0.50 -11.79 -7.23
N THR A 341 -1.08 -12.98 -7.03
CA THR A 341 -2.47 -13.13 -6.53
C THR A 341 -2.56 -13.45 -5.04
N ASP A 342 -1.49 -13.95 -4.42
CA ASP A 342 -1.47 -14.33 -3.01
C ASP A 342 -0.12 -14.00 -2.36
N SER A 343 -0.16 -13.35 -1.19
CA SER A 343 1.03 -13.00 -0.42
C SER A 343 1.68 -14.17 0.32
N ALA A 344 0.99 -15.30 0.46
CA ALA A 344 1.46 -16.46 1.20
C ALA A 344 1.06 -17.78 0.50
N MET A 345 1.38 -17.91 -0.79
CA MET A 345 1.07 -19.12 -1.56
C MET A 345 1.98 -20.28 -1.15
N SER A 346 1.42 -21.45 -0.85
CA SER A 346 2.22 -22.64 -0.53
C SER A 346 2.94 -23.18 -1.77
N ALA A 347 4.05 -23.91 -1.57
CA ALA A 347 4.74 -24.57 -2.68
C ALA A 347 3.83 -25.53 -3.47
N VAL A 348 2.90 -26.21 -2.79
CA VAL A 348 1.93 -27.11 -3.43
C VAL A 348 0.95 -26.33 -4.33
N ASP A 349 0.50 -25.17 -3.87
CA ASP A 349 -0.37 -24.28 -4.66
C ASP A 349 0.35 -23.70 -5.88
N PHE A 350 1.62 -23.35 -5.71
CA PHE A 350 2.46 -22.91 -6.82
C PHE A 350 2.57 -24.01 -7.88
N THR A 351 2.93 -25.23 -7.49
CA THR A 351 2.96 -26.40 -8.38
C THR A 351 1.61 -26.63 -9.05
N ALA A 352 0.50 -26.52 -8.33
CA ALA A 352 -0.85 -26.69 -8.88
C ALA A 352 -1.15 -25.68 -9.99
N ASN A 353 -0.77 -24.41 -9.82
CA ASN A 353 -0.93 -23.39 -10.86
C ASN A 353 -0.06 -23.69 -12.09
N VAL A 354 1.18 -24.15 -11.91
CA VAL A 354 2.06 -24.51 -13.03
C VAL A 354 1.50 -25.71 -13.81
N VAL A 355 1.08 -26.78 -13.11
CA VAL A 355 0.47 -27.97 -13.73
C VAL A 355 -0.80 -27.59 -14.50
N ASP A 356 -1.67 -26.77 -13.92
CA ASP A 356 -2.88 -26.25 -14.57
C ASP A 356 -2.53 -25.47 -15.85
N ASN A 357 -1.52 -24.60 -15.81
CA ASN A 357 -1.10 -23.80 -16.96
C ASN A 357 -0.58 -24.68 -18.11
N ILE A 358 0.24 -25.70 -17.82
CA ILE A 358 0.75 -26.62 -18.85
C ILE A 358 -0.38 -27.43 -19.48
N LEU A 359 -1.32 -27.94 -18.69
CA LEU A 359 -2.42 -28.76 -19.20
C LEU A 359 -3.48 -27.94 -19.95
N SER A 360 -3.78 -26.72 -19.48
CA SER A 360 -4.77 -25.84 -20.10
C SER A 360 -4.20 -24.98 -21.24
N GLY A 361 -2.86 -24.86 -21.35
CA GLY A 361 -2.20 -23.95 -22.28
C GLY A 361 -2.32 -22.47 -21.88
N ARG A 362 -2.68 -22.19 -20.62
CA ARG A 362 -2.87 -20.83 -20.10
C ARG A 362 -1.54 -20.26 -19.61
N PHE A 363 -0.84 -19.54 -20.49
CA PHE A 363 0.42 -18.87 -20.15
C PHE A 363 0.37 -17.40 -20.44
N ILE A 364 1.04 -16.62 -19.58
CA ILE A 364 1.38 -15.24 -19.91
C ILE A 364 2.67 -15.32 -20.74
N SER A 365 2.69 -14.66 -21.89
CA SER A 365 3.86 -14.69 -22.77
C SER A 365 4.31 -13.29 -23.14
N ARG A 366 5.61 -13.15 -23.41
CA ARG A 366 6.21 -11.95 -23.98
C ARG A 366 6.80 -12.31 -25.34
N PRO A 367 6.06 -12.06 -26.43
CA PRO A 367 6.51 -12.43 -27.78
C PRO A 367 7.69 -11.56 -28.21
N GLU A 368 8.47 -12.03 -29.20
CA GLU A 368 9.66 -11.32 -29.68
C GLU A 368 9.36 -9.91 -30.22
N TRP A 369 8.18 -9.71 -30.81
CA TRP A 369 7.74 -8.39 -31.30
C TRP A 369 7.38 -7.40 -30.19
N ALA A 370 7.23 -7.84 -28.94
CA ALA A 370 6.88 -6.96 -27.82
C ALA A 370 7.96 -5.89 -27.62
N ALA A 371 9.23 -6.29 -27.61
CA ALA A 371 10.35 -5.38 -27.39
C ALA A 371 10.45 -4.23 -28.42
N PRO A 372 10.39 -4.46 -29.75
CA PRO A 372 10.40 -3.36 -30.71
C PRO A 372 9.15 -2.47 -30.61
N VAL A 373 7.98 -3.02 -30.27
CA VAL A 373 6.77 -2.21 -30.04
C VAL A 373 6.92 -1.32 -28.81
N GLU A 374 7.44 -1.84 -27.71
CA GLU A 374 7.72 -1.07 -26.48
C GLU A 374 8.70 0.07 -26.75
N LEU A 375 9.79 -0.20 -27.48
CA LEU A 375 10.75 0.83 -27.91
C LEU A 375 10.10 1.91 -28.78
N ALA A 376 9.27 1.51 -29.75
CA ALA A 376 8.53 2.46 -30.59
C ALA A 376 7.61 3.35 -29.75
N LEU A 377 6.89 2.78 -28.77
CA LEU A 377 6.02 3.55 -27.87
C LEU A 377 6.80 4.55 -27.01
N ILE A 378 7.98 4.17 -26.49
CA ILE A 378 8.86 5.07 -25.74
C ILE A 378 9.30 6.24 -26.61
N ILE A 379 9.73 5.97 -27.85
CA ILE A 379 10.15 6.99 -28.81
C ILE A 379 8.97 7.90 -29.17
N ILE A 380 7.78 7.36 -29.44
CA ILE A 380 6.58 8.15 -29.76
C ILE A 380 6.20 9.07 -28.60
N ALA A 381 6.19 8.56 -27.36
CA ALA A 381 5.97 9.37 -26.16
C ALA A 381 7.04 10.47 -26.00
N GLY A 382 8.30 10.14 -26.29
CA GLY A 382 9.41 11.07 -26.32
C GLY A 382 9.27 12.19 -27.34
N LEU A 383 8.93 11.84 -28.58
CA LEU A 383 8.70 12.81 -29.66
C LEU A 383 7.50 13.71 -29.36
N PHE A 384 6.42 13.14 -28.81
CA PHE A 384 5.26 13.90 -28.36
C PHE A 384 5.64 14.95 -27.31
N THR A 385 6.38 14.54 -26.27
CA THR A 385 6.80 15.45 -25.17
C THR A 385 7.84 16.47 -25.61
N ALA A 386 8.77 16.12 -26.52
CA ALA A 386 9.81 17.02 -27.02
C ALA A 386 9.30 18.06 -28.03
N PHE A 387 8.41 17.67 -28.96
CA PHE A 387 8.07 18.49 -30.12
C PHE A 387 6.64 19.02 -30.12
N LEU A 388 5.67 18.20 -29.73
CA LEU A 388 4.25 18.57 -29.84
C LEU A 388 3.77 19.29 -28.58
N LEU A 389 4.05 18.72 -27.41
CA LEU A 389 3.56 19.21 -26.14
C LEU A 389 3.95 20.67 -25.81
N PRO A 390 5.19 21.14 -26.07
CA PRO A 390 5.59 22.53 -25.81
C PRO A 390 4.87 23.55 -26.71
N ARG A 391 4.32 23.10 -27.85
CA ARG A 391 3.59 23.95 -28.81
C ARG A 391 2.10 24.07 -28.51
N LEU A 392 1.59 23.29 -27.56
CA LEU A 392 0.18 23.25 -27.23
C LEU A 392 -0.19 24.20 -26.07
N LYS A 393 -1.47 24.59 -26.03
CA LYS A 393 -2.05 25.22 -24.85
C LYS A 393 -2.11 24.19 -23.71
N ALA A 394 -1.95 24.62 -22.47
CA ALA A 394 -1.86 23.72 -21.31
C ALA A 394 -3.05 22.75 -21.21
N GLY A 395 -4.29 23.25 -21.39
CA GLY A 395 -5.49 22.41 -21.39
C GLY A 395 -5.52 21.39 -22.54
N THR A 396 -5.21 21.81 -23.77
CA THR A 396 -5.14 20.89 -24.92
C THR A 396 -4.03 19.85 -24.77
N GLY A 397 -2.87 20.26 -24.23
CA GLY A 397 -1.77 19.36 -23.90
C GLY A 397 -2.16 18.34 -22.83
N ALA A 398 -2.95 18.76 -21.82
CA ALA A 398 -3.48 17.88 -20.78
C ALA A 398 -4.35 16.77 -21.36
N VAL A 399 -5.33 17.16 -22.20
CA VAL A 399 -6.29 16.24 -22.81
C VAL A 399 -5.58 15.25 -23.72
N LEU A 400 -4.63 15.71 -24.55
CA LEU A 400 -3.90 14.82 -25.44
C LEU A 400 -2.95 13.89 -24.69
N ALA A 401 -2.17 14.40 -23.72
CA ALA A 401 -1.27 13.57 -22.92
C ALA A 401 -2.05 12.54 -22.08
N GLY A 402 -3.13 12.97 -21.45
CA GLY A 402 -4.03 12.09 -20.68
C GLY A 402 -4.72 11.04 -21.56
N GLY A 403 -5.18 11.43 -22.75
CA GLY A 403 -5.77 10.50 -23.72
C GLY A 403 -4.77 9.44 -24.20
N MET A 404 -3.54 9.84 -24.54
CA MET A 404 -2.47 8.91 -24.91
C MET A 404 -2.12 7.97 -23.76
N PHE A 405 -1.99 8.49 -22.53
CA PHE A 405 -1.73 7.68 -21.34
C PHE A 405 -2.86 6.67 -21.09
N ALA A 406 -4.12 7.10 -21.13
CA ALA A 406 -5.28 6.22 -20.94
C ALA A 406 -5.37 5.15 -22.03
N ALA A 407 -5.09 5.50 -23.29
CA ALA A 407 -5.05 4.53 -24.39
C ALA A 407 -3.94 3.50 -24.21
N LEU A 408 -2.76 3.92 -23.77
CA LEU A 408 -1.61 3.05 -23.55
C LEU A 408 -1.83 2.10 -22.37
N VAL A 409 -2.35 2.60 -21.25
CA VAL A 409 -2.75 1.79 -20.08
C VAL A 409 -3.87 0.83 -20.46
N GLY A 410 -4.92 1.32 -21.13
CA GLY A 410 -6.05 0.50 -21.57
C GLY A 410 -5.65 -0.61 -22.53
N ALA A 411 -4.80 -0.32 -23.52
CA ALA A 411 -4.27 -1.31 -24.45
C ALA A 411 -3.40 -2.35 -23.73
N GLY A 412 -2.55 -1.94 -22.79
CA GLY A 412 -1.73 -2.85 -22.02
C GLY A 412 -2.54 -3.76 -21.08
N VAL A 413 -3.61 -3.25 -20.46
CA VAL A 413 -4.56 -4.07 -19.68
C VAL A 413 -5.30 -5.04 -20.58
N PHE A 414 -5.80 -4.59 -21.74
CA PHE A 414 -6.53 -5.42 -22.69
C PHE A 414 -5.65 -6.56 -23.25
N MET A 415 -4.42 -6.27 -23.67
CA MET A 415 -3.49 -7.27 -24.18
C MET A 415 -3.14 -8.30 -23.10
N PHE A 416 -3.01 -7.87 -21.85
CA PHE A 416 -2.73 -8.77 -20.74
C PHE A 416 -3.92 -9.68 -20.42
N THR A 417 -5.12 -9.13 -20.21
CA THR A 417 -6.28 -9.90 -19.76
C THR A 417 -6.94 -10.72 -20.87
N SER A 418 -6.96 -10.19 -22.11
CA SER A 418 -7.68 -10.83 -23.22
C SER A 418 -6.78 -11.68 -24.11
N LYS A 419 -5.47 -11.41 -24.15
CA LYS A 419 -4.51 -12.15 -25.00
C LYS A 419 -3.40 -12.84 -24.20
N ALA A 420 -3.34 -12.67 -22.87
CA ALA A 420 -2.26 -13.17 -22.03
C ALA A 420 -0.86 -12.70 -22.50
N LEU A 421 -0.79 -11.47 -23.02
CA LEU A 421 0.45 -10.86 -23.51
C LEU A 421 0.91 -9.77 -22.56
N TRP A 422 2.15 -9.88 -22.08
CA TRP A 422 2.74 -8.85 -21.24
C TRP A 422 3.56 -7.86 -22.07
N LEU A 423 3.08 -6.61 -22.12
CA LEU A 423 3.79 -5.45 -22.65
C LEU A 423 4.24 -4.53 -21.51
N LYS A 424 5.50 -4.09 -21.57
CA LYS A 424 6.12 -3.15 -20.63
C LYS A 424 5.73 -1.71 -20.92
N ILE A 425 4.55 -1.31 -20.45
CA ILE A 425 3.95 -0.01 -20.75
C ILE A 425 4.35 1.09 -19.75
N MET A 426 4.99 0.77 -18.63
CA MET A 426 5.38 1.77 -17.63
C MET A 426 6.43 2.75 -18.17
N TYR A 427 7.37 2.30 -19.00
CA TYR A 427 8.39 3.17 -19.59
C TYR A 427 7.80 4.31 -20.44
N PRO A 428 6.99 4.05 -21.48
CA PRO A 428 6.36 5.13 -22.25
C PRO A 428 5.37 5.95 -21.41
N SER A 429 4.71 5.35 -20.43
CA SER A 429 3.82 6.06 -19.49
C SER A 429 4.55 7.13 -18.68
N VAL A 430 5.70 6.78 -18.10
CA VAL A 430 6.51 7.71 -17.31
C VAL A 430 7.04 8.84 -18.17
N VAL A 431 7.47 8.57 -19.40
CA VAL A 431 7.90 9.62 -20.35
C VAL A 431 6.77 10.62 -20.60
N LEU A 432 5.54 10.15 -20.85
CA LEU A 432 4.38 11.03 -21.06
C LEU A 432 4.07 11.90 -19.83
N VAL A 433 3.96 11.27 -18.64
CA VAL A 433 3.58 11.97 -17.41
C VAL A 433 4.67 12.93 -16.95
N ALA A 434 5.93 12.48 -16.87
CA ALA A 434 7.04 13.32 -16.46
C ALA A 434 7.29 14.46 -17.45
N GLY A 435 7.18 14.18 -18.75
CA GLY A 435 7.28 15.20 -19.79
C GLY A 435 6.21 16.27 -19.67
N TYR A 436 4.95 15.88 -19.37
CA TYR A 436 3.86 16.83 -19.15
C TYR A 436 4.05 17.70 -17.92
N VAL A 437 4.36 17.09 -16.77
CA VAL A 437 4.64 17.81 -15.51
C VAL A 437 5.78 18.80 -15.70
N PHE A 438 6.86 18.39 -16.37
CA PHE A 438 8.00 19.26 -16.64
C PHE A 438 7.62 20.49 -17.48
N VAL A 439 6.92 20.28 -18.60
CA VAL A 439 6.51 21.38 -19.51
C VAL A 439 5.60 22.38 -18.80
N ILE A 440 4.67 21.91 -17.97
CA ILE A 440 3.80 22.81 -17.19
C ILE A 440 4.57 23.57 -16.13
N THR A 441 5.39 22.88 -15.36
CA THR A 441 6.15 23.49 -14.25
C THR A 441 7.02 24.63 -14.78
N LYS A 442 7.74 24.40 -15.88
CA LYS A 442 8.54 25.42 -16.55
C LYS A 442 7.68 26.61 -17.02
N ARG A 443 6.50 26.34 -17.59
CA ARG A 443 5.57 27.38 -18.07
C ARG A 443 5.04 28.24 -16.91
N PHE A 444 4.79 27.64 -15.76
CA PHE A 444 4.34 28.33 -14.55
C PHE A 444 5.42 29.32 -14.06
N PHE A 445 6.64 28.84 -13.81
CA PHE A 445 7.76 29.69 -13.33
C PHE A 445 8.10 30.85 -14.26
N LEU A 446 7.97 30.66 -15.58
CA LEU A 446 8.23 31.73 -16.54
C LEU A 446 7.11 32.77 -16.60
N THR A 447 5.89 32.34 -16.33
CA THR A 447 4.75 33.26 -16.25
C THR A 447 4.86 34.14 -15.01
N GLU A 448 5.33 33.59 -13.89
CA GLU A 448 5.65 34.38 -12.69
C GLU A 448 6.77 35.39 -12.95
N LYS A 449 7.90 34.97 -13.56
CA LYS A 449 8.99 35.90 -13.91
C LYS A 449 8.55 37.03 -14.83
N LYS A 450 7.61 36.77 -15.75
CA LYS A 450 7.02 37.82 -16.60
C LYS A 450 6.12 38.76 -15.82
N LYS A 451 5.34 38.25 -14.85
CA LYS A 451 4.51 39.10 -13.98
C LYS A 451 5.38 40.02 -13.11
N GLU A 452 6.45 39.50 -12.52
CA GLU A 452 7.39 40.26 -11.70
C GLU A 452 8.04 41.41 -12.48
N LEU A 453 8.48 41.16 -13.72
CA LEU A 453 9.00 42.21 -14.62
C LEU A 453 7.96 43.27 -14.99
N ILE A 454 6.69 42.89 -15.15
CA ILE A 454 5.60 43.82 -15.44
C ILE A 454 5.28 44.69 -14.21
N GLU A 455 5.29 44.11 -13.00
CA GLU A 455 5.06 44.83 -11.74
C GLU A 455 6.17 45.86 -11.46
N VAL A 456 7.44 45.51 -11.70
CA VAL A 456 8.57 46.46 -11.57
C VAL A 456 8.45 47.62 -12.58
N SER A 457 8.09 47.32 -13.84
CA SER A 457 7.89 48.35 -14.87
C SER A 457 6.72 49.29 -14.56
N GLN A 458 5.66 48.81 -13.90
CA GLN A 458 4.54 49.64 -13.48
C GLN A 458 4.91 50.62 -12.36
N ILE A 459 5.78 50.21 -11.43
CA ILE A 459 6.28 51.08 -10.35
C ILE A 459 7.10 52.25 -10.92
N GLU A 460 8.04 51.97 -11.83
CA GLU A 460 8.84 53.02 -12.49
C GLU A 460 7.98 53.98 -13.31
N THR A 461 6.98 53.45 -14.02
CA THR A 461 6.04 54.25 -14.81
C THR A 461 5.24 55.22 -13.93
N ASN A 462 4.73 54.74 -12.78
CA ASN A 462 4.00 55.59 -11.83
C ASN A 462 4.89 56.68 -11.20
N LYS A 463 6.15 56.35 -10.88
CA LYS A 463 7.12 57.33 -10.37
C LYS A 463 7.41 58.44 -11.40
N MET A 464 7.61 58.09 -12.67
CA MET A 464 7.85 59.06 -13.74
C MET A 464 6.64 59.96 -14.00
N LEU A 465 5.42 59.39 -14.00
CA LEU A 465 4.19 60.15 -14.13
C LEU A 465 3.98 61.12 -12.96
N GLY A 466 4.26 60.68 -11.73
CA GLY A 466 4.18 61.54 -10.54
C GLY A 466 5.12 62.74 -10.61
N LEU A 467 6.38 62.52 -11.02
CA LEU A 467 7.37 63.60 -11.20
C LEU A 467 6.97 64.58 -12.32
N SER A 468 6.40 64.07 -13.41
CA SER A 468 5.89 64.90 -14.50
C SER A 468 4.74 65.80 -14.04
N PHE A 469 3.77 65.26 -13.31
CA PHE A 469 2.66 66.05 -12.75
C PHE A 469 3.11 67.06 -11.71
N GLN A 470 4.12 66.72 -10.89
CA GLN A 470 4.71 67.66 -9.94
C GLN A 470 5.39 68.83 -10.67
N GLY A 471 6.16 68.56 -11.73
CA GLY A 471 6.80 69.61 -12.55
C GLY A 471 5.80 70.52 -13.27
N GLN A 472 4.61 70.01 -13.63
CA GLN A 472 3.51 70.78 -14.21
C GLN A 472 2.66 71.51 -13.15
N GLY A 473 2.98 71.36 -11.85
CA GLY A 473 2.27 71.99 -10.74
C GLY A 473 0.94 71.32 -10.36
N MET A 474 0.62 70.16 -10.93
CA MET A 474 -0.53 69.31 -10.61
C MET A 474 -0.21 68.37 -9.44
N LEU A 475 -0.09 68.96 -8.26
CA LEU A 475 0.44 68.28 -7.08
C LEU A 475 -0.47 67.15 -6.56
N ASP A 476 -1.79 67.25 -6.74
CA ASP A 476 -2.76 66.22 -6.34
C ASP A 476 -2.58 64.92 -7.14
N LEU A 477 -2.51 65.04 -8.47
CA LEU A 477 -2.25 63.89 -9.35
C LEU A 477 -0.85 63.32 -9.10
N ALA A 478 0.13 64.16 -8.80
CA ALA A 478 1.47 63.70 -8.41
C ALA A 478 1.41 62.84 -7.14
N PHE A 479 0.67 63.27 -6.12
CA PHE A 479 0.51 62.52 -4.88
C PHE A 479 -0.20 61.19 -5.11
N GLU A 480 -1.27 61.15 -5.92
CA GLU A 480 -1.95 59.90 -6.28
C GLU A 480 -1.02 58.89 -6.94
N LYS A 481 -0.14 59.33 -7.84
CA LYS A 481 0.81 58.44 -8.51
C LYS A 481 1.93 57.99 -7.59
N PHE A 482 2.46 58.85 -6.73
CA PHE A 482 3.49 58.47 -5.76
C PHE A 482 2.99 57.51 -4.68
N ARG A 483 1.71 57.58 -4.28
CA ARG A 483 1.10 56.62 -3.34
C ARG A 483 1.04 55.18 -3.86
N LEU A 484 1.10 55.00 -5.19
CA LEU A 484 1.14 53.68 -5.82
C LEU A 484 2.56 53.10 -5.87
N CYS A 485 3.58 53.87 -5.50
CA CYS A 485 4.97 53.43 -5.45
C CYS A 485 5.35 52.96 -4.04
N PRO A 486 6.28 52.00 -3.91
CA PRO A 486 6.79 51.60 -2.61
C PRO A 486 7.52 52.76 -1.93
N LEU A 487 7.21 52.99 -0.67
CA LEU A 487 7.78 54.07 0.15
C LEU A 487 9.19 53.69 0.64
N ASP A 488 10.18 53.78 -0.26
CA ASP A 488 11.62 53.65 -0.01
C ASP A 488 12.23 55.01 0.38
N ASP A 489 13.51 55.06 0.77
CA ASP A 489 14.16 56.30 1.23
C ASP A 489 14.10 57.42 0.17
N ASN A 490 14.25 57.07 -1.11
CA ASN A 490 14.16 58.01 -2.23
C ASN A 490 12.73 58.54 -2.45
N MET A 491 11.70 57.68 -2.33
CA MET A 491 10.31 58.10 -2.43
C MET A 491 9.89 58.94 -1.22
N LYS A 492 10.41 58.68 -0.01
CA LYS A 492 10.21 59.54 1.16
C LYS A 492 10.73 60.95 0.91
N ASP A 493 11.92 61.09 0.31
CA ASP A 493 12.46 62.40 -0.10
C ASP A 493 11.60 63.07 -1.17
N THR A 494 11.11 62.31 -2.16
CA THR A 494 10.24 62.83 -3.24
C THR A 494 8.90 63.34 -2.68
N LEU A 495 8.26 62.56 -1.80
CA LEU A 495 7.02 62.94 -1.13
C LEU A 495 7.22 64.12 -0.17
N TYR A 496 8.36 64.19 0.53
CA TYR A 496 8.69 65.32 1.39
C TYR A 496 8.80 66.62 0.58
N ASN A 497 9.44 66.57 -0.60
CA ASN A 497 9.50 67.71 -1.52
C ASN A 497 8.10 68.09 -2.06
N LEU A 498 7.26 67.11 -2.36
CA LEU A 498 5.87 67.34 -2.77
C LEU A 498 5.05 68.02 -1.67
N ALA A 499 5.25 67.64 -0.40
CA ALA A 499 4.60 68.29 0.73
C ALA A 499 5.06 69.75 0.89
N LEU A 500 6.35 70.04 0.66
CA LEU A 500 6.85 71.42 0.59
C LEU A 500 6.22 72.23 -0.57
N ASP A 501 5.96 71.61 -1.72
CA ASP A 501 5.23 72.25 -2.83
C ASP A 501 3.80 72.62 -2.43
N PHE A 502 3.11 71.76 -1.68
CA PHE A 502 1.79 72.05 -1.13
C PHE A 502 1.82 73.18 -0.09
N GLU A 503 2.83 73.22 0.78
CA GLU A 503 3.05 74.33 1.73
C GLU A 503 3.27 75.67 1.00
N ARG A 504 4.10 75.69 -0.05
CA ARG A 504 4.35 76.90 -0.87
C ARG A 504 3.07 77.46 -1.48
N LYS A 505 2.12 76.58 -1.86
CA LYS A 505 0.81 76.96 -2.40
C LYS A 505 -0.26 77.22 -1.33
N ARG A 506 0.11 77.25 -0.03
CA ARG A 506 -0.79 77.40 1.13
C ARG A 506 -1.88 76.33 1.23
N GLN A 507 -1.64 75.14 0.68
CA GLN A 507 -2.56 74.01 0.75
C GLN A 507 -2.21 73.10 1.94
N TYR A 508 -2.34 73.64 3.15
CA TYR A 508 -1.83 73.01 4.38
C TYR A 508 -2.49 71.66 4.70
N ASN A 509 -3.79 71.50 4.45
CA ASN A 509 -4.50 70.23 4.62
C ASN A 509 -3.92 69.10 3.75
N LYS A 510 -3.49 69.44 2.53
CA LYS A 510 -2.91 68.48 1.58
C LYS A 510 -1.46 68.16 1.93
N ALA A 511 -0.69 69.17 2.35
CA ALA A 511 0.67 68.96 2.87
C ALA A 511 0.67 68.00 4.08
N VAL A 512 -0.27 68.18 5.01
CA VAL A 512 -0.46 67.26 6.16
C VAL A 512 -0.75 65.84 5.69
N ALA A 513 -1.62 65.63 4.69
CA ALA A 513 -1.92 64.30 4.17
C ALA A 513 -0.70 63.60 3.54
N VAL A 514 0.18 64.33 2.87
CA VAL A 514 1.45 63.80 2.33
C VAL A 514 2.41 63.44 3.47
N TYR A 515 2.53 64.30 4.49
CA TYR A 515 3.37 64.07 5.65
C TYR A 515 2.90 62.91 6.53
N GLU A 516 1.59 62.75 6.74
CA GLU A 516 1.01 61.60 7.44
C GLU A 516 1.24 60.30 6.67
N HIS A 517 1.24 60.34 5.34
CA HIS A 517 1.57 59.17 4.52
C HIS A 517 3.02 58.70 4.72
N ILE A 518 3.97 59.63 4.89
CA ILE A 518 5.35 59.29 5.25
C ILE A 518 5.43 58.81 6.71
N SER A 519 4.79 59.55 7.63
CA SER A 519 4.82 59.28 9.08
C SER A 519 4.23 57.92 9.44
N GLY A 520 3.25 57.41 8.69
CA GLY A 520 2.68 56.08 8.90
C GLY A 520 3.69 54.93 8.75
N LYS A 521 4.84 55.16 8.10
CA LYS A 521 5.90 54.16 7.90
C LYS A 521 7.21 54.54 8.59
N ASP A 522 7.55 55.83 8.61
CA ASP A 522 8.76 56.36 9.24
C ASP A 522 8.44 57.66 10.00
N PRO A 523 8.02 57.55 11.29
CA PRO A 523 7.60 58.70 12.09
C PRO A 523 8.71 59.70 12.42
N GLU A 524 9.97 59.26 12.34
CA GLU A 524 11.16 60.04 12.68
C GLU A 524 11.86 60.60 11.42
N PHE A 525 11.24 60.47 10.24
CA PHE A 525 11.80 61.00 9.00
C PHE A 525 11.82 62.54 9.01
N LYS A 526 13.04 63.10 9.12
CA LYS A 526 13.31 64.56 9.15
C LYS A 526 12.52 65.28 10.26
N ASP A 527 11.84 66.37 9.92
CA ASP A 527 11.10 67.26 10.82
C ASP A 527 9.57 67.10 10.69
N ILE A 528 9.10 66.01 10.08
CA ILE A 528 7.69 65.79 9.73
C ILE A 528 6.76 65.89 10.94
N LYS A 529 7.15 65.34 12.09
CA LYS A 529 6.35 65.34 13.33
C LYS A 529 6.02 66.76 13.79
N GLY A 530 7.02 67.64 13.77
CA GLY A 530 6.85 69.07 14.11
C GLY A 530 6.04 69.82 13.06
N LYS A 531 6.25 69.51 11.77
CA LYS A 531 5.51 70.14 10.67
C LYS A 531 4.01 69.80 10.67
N ILE A 532 3.64 68.54 10.94
CA ILE A 532 2.23 68.13 11.01
C ILE A 532 1.49 68.94 12.08
N ASP A 533 2.05 69.08 13.28
CA ASP A 533 1.42 69.81 14.39
C ASP A 533 1.26 71.31 14.10
N VAL A 534 2.27 71.92 13.47
CA VAL A 534 2.23 73.35 13.09
C VAL A 534 1.21 73.59 11.96
N LEU A 535 1.21 72.74 10.94
CA LEU A 535 0.33 72.89 9.78
C LEU A 535 -1.14 72.59 10.10
N LYS A 536 -1.43 71.65 11.01
CA LYS A 536 -2.78 71.43 11.53
C LYS A 536 -3.34 72.66 12.25
N LYS A 537 -2.54 73.27 13.13
CA LYS A 537 -2.92 74.53 13.81
C LYS A 537 -3.11 75.69 12.84
N ALA A 538 -2.29 75.77 11.78
CA ALA A 538 -2.41 76.80 10.75
C ALA A 538 -3.65 76.59 9.84
N ALA A 539 -4.08 75.35 9.62
CA ALA A 539 -5.30 75.04 8.89
C ALA A 539 -6.58 75.37 9.68
N ASP A 540 -6.57 75.13 11.00
CA ASP A 540 -7.71 75.43 11.89
C ASP A 540 -7.90 76.94 12.15
N GLY A 541 -6.85 77.75 11.98
CA GLY A 541 -6.87 79.20 12.18
C GLY A 541 -7.58 80.04 11.10
N ALA A 542 -8.13 79.43 10.05
CA ALA A 542 -8.66 80.15 8.87
C ALA A 542 -10.20 80.07 8.68
N VAL A 543 -10.98 79.71 9.72
CA VAL A 543 -12.44 79.46 9.62
C VAL A 543 -13.33 80.49 10.36
N PHE A 544 -12.83 81.69 10.68
CA PHE A 544 -13.66 82.77 11.22
C PHE A 544 -13.73 83.99 10.29
N GLY A 545 -14.77 84.03 9.44
CA GLY A 545 -15.15 85.23 8.68
C GLY A 545 -16.17 84.96 7.57
N GLY A 546 -17.42 85.40 7.77
CA GLY A 546 -18.40 85.62 6.68
C GLY A 546 -19.78 85.02 6.87
N VAL A 547 -20.78 85.88 7.12
CA VAL A 547 -22.20 85.59 7.36
C VAL A 547 -23.03 85.67 6.06
N GLY A 548 -24.02 84.79 5.90
CA GLY A 548 -25.32 85.13 5.28
C GLY A 548 -25.87 84.20 4.18
N GLY A 549 -27.13 83.76 4.35
CA GLY A 549 -28.03 83.44 3.23
C GLY A 549 -28.73 82.07 3.26
N LYS A 550 -30.07 82.09 3.34
CA LYS A 550 -31.01 80.95 3.27
C LYS A 550 -31.21 80.40 1.84
N SER A 551 -31.97 79.29 1.76
CA SER A 551 -32.49 78.52 0.59
C SER A 551 -31.51 77.50 0.02
N GLY A 552 -31.85 76.28 -0.37
CA GLY A 552 -33.12 75.55 -0.50
C GLY A 552 -32.95 74.53 -1.64
N GLY A 553 -33.23 73.24 -1.40
CA GLY A 553 -33.61 72.28 -2.45
C GLY A 553 -32.51 71.47 -3.18
N ALA A 554 -32.46 70.18 -2.82
CA ALA A 554 -32.52 68.98 -3.67
C ALA A 554 -31.37 68.56 -4.63
N GLU A 555 -31.25 67.22 -4.68
CA GLU A 555 -30.59 66.31 -5.65
C GLU A 555 -29.07 66.07 -5.53
N ALA A 556 -28.72 64.88 -5.05
CA ALA A 556 -28.18 63.74 -5.83
C ALA A 556 -26.67 63.89 -6.08
N THR A 557 -25.81 63.05 -5.49
CA THR A 557 -25.43 61.79 -6.14
C THR A 557 -24.79 60.82 -5.15
N MET A 558 -25.25 59.58 -5.29
CA MET A 558 -24.80 58.33 -4.69
C MET A 558 -23.37 57.95 -5.14
N MET A 559 -22.64 57.21 -4.30
CA MET A 559 -21.42 56.41 -4.58
C MET A 559 -20.10 57.20 -4.70
N MET A 560 -18.94 56.75 -4.21
CA MET A 560 -18.39 55.38 -4.18
C MET A 560 -17.53 55.15 -2.93
N ALA A 561 -17.75 54.01 -2.27
CA ALA A 561 -16.81 53.39 -1.36
C ALA A 561 -15.65 52.79 -2.19
N GLY A 562 -14.43 53.29 -1.96
CA GLY A 562 -13.20 52.68 -2.45
C GLY A 562 -12.74 51.58 -1.49
N SER A 563 -13.18 50.37 -1.74
CA SER A 563 -12.77 49.13 -1.08
C SER A 563 -11.27 48.86 -1.25
N SER A 564 -10.47 49.11 -0.22
CA SER A 564 -9.40 48.19 0.13
C SER A 564 -10.00 47.16 1.08
N ALA A 565 -10.70 46.18 0.53
CA ALA A 565 -11.24 45.09 1.34
C ALA A 565 -10.06 44.40 2.01
N THR A 566 -9.86 44.61 3.31
CA THR A 566 -8.94 43.77 4.07
C THR A 566 -9.42 42.34 3.88
N PRO A 567 -8.57 41.38 3.46
CA PRO A 567 -9.01 40.02 3.21
C PRO A 567 -9.70 39.48 4.46
N MET A 568 -10.98 39.14 4.34
CA MET A 568 -11.75 38.52 5.42
C MET A 568 -11.87 37.03 5.15
N LEU A 569 -11.88 36.24 6.23
CA LEU A 569 -12.19 34.82 6.20
C LEU A 569 -13.13 34.51 7.37
N GLY A 570 -14.35 34.07 7.05
CA GLY A 570 -15.49 34.12 7.94
C GLY A 570 -15.74 35.54 8.43
N ARG A 571 -15.88 35.68 9.75
CA ARG A 571 -15.99 37.00 10.39
C ARG A 571 -14.63 37.66 10.68
N TYR A 572 -13.52 37.00 10.41
CA TYR A 572 -12.21 37.43 10.87
C TYR A 572 -11.48 38.25 9.80
N GLU A 573 -10.86 39.35 10.24
CA GLU A 573 -10.01 40.18 9.39
C GLU A 573 -8.58 39.62 9.39
N ILE A 574 -8.07 39.22 8.22
CA ILE A 574 -6.72 38.66 8.07
C ILE A 574 -5.68 39.79 8.07
N LYS A 575 -4.75 39.74 9.03
CA LYS A 575 -3.71 40.78 9.22
C LYS A 575 -2.37 40.40 8.60
N LYS A 576 -1.90 39.17 8.84
CA LYS A 576 -0.63 38.66 8.28
C LYS A 576 -0.59 37.14 8.29
N GLU A 577 0.29 36.56 7.50
CA GLU A 577 0.63 35.15 7.57
C GLU A 577 1.54 34.87 8.79
N LEU A 578 1.26 33.80 9.54
CA LEU A 578 2.09 33.32 10.65
C LEU A 578 2.99 32.15 10.22
N GLY A 579 2.56 31.34 9.24
CA GLY A 579 3.40 30.30 8.64
C GLY A 579 2.66 29.43 7.62
N LYS A 580 3.43 28.70 6.79
CA LYS A 580 2.91 27.71 5.83
C LYS A 580 3.34 26.31 6.24
N GLY A 581 2.40 25.37 6.29
CA GLY A 581 2.64 23.96 6.56
C GLY A 581 2.19 23.05 5.42
N ALA A 582 2.40 21.74 5.58
CA ALA A 582 2.04 20.72 4.58
C ALA A 582 0.53 20.61 4.30
N MET A 583 -0.32 21.13 5.18
CA MET A 583 -1.80 21.02 5.11
C MET A 583 -2.48 22.38 4.86
N GLY A 584 -1.71 23.46 4.69
CA GLY A 584 -2.22 24.80 4.41
C GLY A 584 -1.51 25.92 5.16
N ILE A 585 -2.16 27.09 5.22
CA ILE A 585 -1.55 28.35 5.71
C ILE A 585 -2.21 28.79 7.02
N VAL A 586 -1.41 29.23 7.99
CA VAL A 586 -1.89 29.80 9.25
C VAL A 586 -1.74 31.32 9.21
N TYR A 587 -2.83 32.05 9.45
CA TYR A 587 -2.88 33.50 9.46
C TYR A 587 -3.12 34.06 10.87
N LEU A 588 -2.61 35.25 11.13
CA LEU A 588 -3.07 36.10 12.21
C LEU A 588 -4.36 36.79 11.76
N GLY A 589 -5.45 36.50 12.46
CA GLY A 589 -6.74 37.17 12.27
C GLY A 589 -7.12 38.02 13.47
N VAL A 590 -8.06 38.94 13.27
CA VAL A 590 -8.73 39.68 14.35
C VAL A 590 -10.23 39.49 14.19
N ASP A 591 -10.92 39.12 15.27
CA ASP A 591 -12.38 39.16 15.36
C ASP A 591 -12.81 40.62 15.57
N PRO A 592 -13.41 41.29 14.57
CA PRO A 592 -13.71 42.72 14.65
C PRO A 592 -14.85 43.03 15.63
N LYS A 593 -15.69 42.03 15.99
CA LYS A 593 -16.84 42.25 16.89
C LYS A 593 -16.44 42.44 18.34
N ILE A 594 -15.34 41.81 18.74
CA ILE A 594 -14.85 41.77 20.13
C ILE A 594 -13.37 42.17 20.25
N ASN A 595 -12.77 42.57 19.14
CA ASN A 595 -11.37 42.97 19.02
C ASN A 595 -10.36 41.95 19.58
N ARG A 596 -10.55 40.67 19.22
CA ARG A 596 -9.71 39.56 19.71
C ARG A 596 -8.82 39.02 18.59
N SER A 597 -7.52 38.93 18.85
CA SER A 597 -6.57 38.28 17.94
C SER A 597 -6.69 36.76 18.00
N VAL A 598 -6.66 36.11 16.85
CA VAL A 598 -6.79 34.66 16.68
C VAL A 598 -5.77 34.13 15.67
N ALA A 599 -5.39 32.86 15.78
CA ALA A 599 -4.69 32.15 14.72
C ALA A 599 -5.73 31.42 13.85
N ILE A 600 -5.62 31.53 12.52
CA ILE A 600 -6.60 30.95 11.58
C ILE A 600 -5.86 30.01 10.65
N LYS A 601 -6.07 28.71 10.85
CA LYS A 601 -5.51 27.66 9.99
C LYS A 601 -6.47 27.41 8.84
N THR A 602 -5.96 27.49 7.62
CA THR A 602 -6.73 27.32 6.37
C THR A 602 -6.30 26.08 5.62
N MET A 603 -7.23 25.43 4.94
CA MET A 603 -6.98 24.31 4.04
C MET A 603 -7.61 24.63 2.68
N ARG A 604 -6.79 24.65 1.62
CA ARG A 604 -7.26 24.81 0.25
C ARG A 604 -7.34 23.43 -0.38
N PHE A 605 -8.48 23.09 -0.96
CA PHE A 605 -8.65 21.84 -1.69
C PHE A 605 -7.99 21.96 -3.07
N GLU A 606 -7.15 21.01 -3.44
CA GLU A 606 -6.49 21.01 -4.76
C GLU A 606 -7.52 20.83 -5.88
N GLU A 607 -7.40 21.63 -6.93
CA GLU A 607 -8.21 21.49 -8.15
C GLU A 607 -7.88 20.15 -8.84
N GLY A 608 -8.85 19.24 -8.92
CA GLY A 608 -8.70 17.94 -9.60
C GLY A 608 -9.10 16.70 -8.79
N LEU A 609 -9.46 16.84 -7.51
CA LEU A 609 -10.07 15.76 -6.72
C LEU A 609 -11.53 15.51 -7.15
N GLU A 610 -11.96 14.25 -7.16
CA GLU A 610 -13.37 13.91 -7.37
C GLU A 610 -14.25 14.57 -6.30
N GLU A 611 -15.41 15.11 -6.70
CA GLU A 611 -16.34 15.86 -5.85
C GLU A 611 -16.73 15.09 -4.56
N LYS A 612 -16.79 13.75 -4.64
CA LYS A 612 -17.04 12.86 -3.51
C LYS A 612 -15.86 12.78 -2.53
N ALA A 613 -14.63 12.72 -3.02
CA ALA A 613 -13.42 12.68 -2.18
C ALA A 613 -13.19 14.04 -1.48
N MET A 614 -13.52 15.15 -2.16
CA MET A 614 -13.48 16.49 -1.55
C MET A 614 -14.51 16.63 -0.43
N LYS A 615 -15.73 16.13 -0.64
CA LYS A 615 -16.78 16.15 0.39
C LYS A 615 -16.42 15.29 1.61
N ASP A 616 -15.93 14.07 1.40
CA ASP A 616 -15.50 13.19 2.50
C ASP A 616 -14.34 13.80 3.31
N LEU A 617 -13.46 14.57 2.65
CA LEU A 617 -12.36 15.27 3.31
C LEU A 617 -12.86 16.45 4.15
N LYS A 618 -13.76 17.27 3.59
CA LYS A 618 -14.42 18.39 4.29
C LYS A 618 -15.17 17.90 5.53
N ASP A 619 -16.01 16.86 5.37
CA ASP A 619 -16.84 16.33 6.46
C ASP A 619 -15.98 15.80 7.63
N ARG A 620 -14.81 15.20 7.33
CA ARG A 620 -13.86 14.75 8.36
C ARG A 620 -13.11 15.90 9.03
N PHE A 621 -12.65 16.89 8.26
CA PHE A 621 -11.98 18.09 8.77
C PHE A 621 -12.87 18.83 9.78
N PHE A 622 -14.15 19.02 9.46
CA PHE A 622 -15.10 19.65 10.38
C PHE A 622 -15.45 18.77 11.59
N ARG A 623 -15.56 17.45 11.41
CA ARG A 623 -15.84 16.52 12.52
C ARG A 623 -14.69 16.49 13.54
N GLU A 624 -13.45 16.55 13.08
CA GLU A 624 -12.26 16.58 13.94
C GLU A 624 -12.11 17.95 14.63
N ALA A 625 -12.37 19.05 13.91
CA ALA A 625 -12.44 20.39 14.52
C ALA A 625 -13.53 20.49 15.60
N GLN A 626 -14.70 19.91 15.35
CA GLN A 626 -15.82 19.88 16.30
C GLN A 626 -15.49 19.03 17.53
N ALA A 627 -14.84 17.88 17.34
CA ALA A 627 -14.40 17.03 18.44
C ALA A 627 -13.36 17.75 19.32
N ALA A 628 -12.32 18.33 18.71
CA ALA A 628 -11.28 19.05 19.42
C ALA A 628 -11.78 20.35 20.08
N GLY A 629 -12.79 21.01 19.51
CA GLY A 629 -13.39 22.24 20.06
C GLY A 629 -14.07 22.08 21.41
N ASN A 630 -14.44 20.85 21.79
CA ASN A 630 -15.00 20.56 23.11
C ASN A 630 -13.94 20.33 24.21
N LEU A 631 -12.65 20.30 23.85
CA LEU A 631 -11.58 20.08 24.82
C LEU A 631 -11.25 21.39 25.55
N GLN A 632 -11.34 21.35 26.88
CA GLN A 632 -10.98 22.46 27.76
C GLN A 632 -9.87 21.99 28.71
N HIS A 633 -8.62 22.26 28.35
CA HIS A 633 -7.46 21.91 29.17
C HIS A 633 -6.41 23.04 29.10
N PRO A 634 -5.73 23.40 30.21
CA PRO A 634 -4.70 24.44 30.22
C PRO A 634 -3.48 24.13 29.35
N ASN A 635 -3.28 22.88 28.94
CA ASN A 635 -2.21 22.49 28.02
C ASN A 635 -2.69 22.08 26.62
N ILE A 636 -3.94 22.37 26.25
CA ILE A 636 -4.47 22.17 24.88
C ILE A 636 -4.84 23.52 24.28
N VAL A 637 -4.55 23.73 23.00
CA VAL A 637 -4.96 24.95 22.28
C VAL A 637 -6.48 25.03 22.18
N LYS A 638 -7.06 26.21 22.45
CA LYS A 638 -8.51 26.40 22.35
C LYS A 638 -8.91 26.69 20.90
N ILE A 639 -9.92 25.98 20.42
CA ILE A 639 -10.59 26.27 19.14
C ILE A 639 -11.79 27.16 19.44
N PHE A 640 -11.89 28.29 18.74
CA PHE A 640 -12.99 29.25 18.90
C PHE A 640 -14.08 29.09 17.85
N ASP A 641 -13.70 28.74 16.62
CA ASP A 641 -14.61 28.66 15.49
C ASP A 641 -14.04 27.76 14.39
N ALA A 642 -14.91 27.18 13.57
CA ALA A 642 -14.55 26.46 12.37
C ALA A 642 -15.64 26.67 11.31
N GLY A 643 -15.23 26.95 10.08
CA GLY A 643 -16.18 27.23 9.00
C GLY A 643 -15.59 27.06 7.61
N GLU A 644 -16.42 27.34 6.60
CA GLU A 644 -16.06 27.30 5.20
C GLU A 644 -16.46 28.61 4.54
N GLU A 645 -15.56 29.20 3.76
CA GLU A 645 -15.87 30.35 2.91
C GLU A 645 -15.05 30.30 1.62
N GLN A 646 -15.70 30.51 0.47
CA GLN A 646 -15.06 30.51 -0.86
C GLN A 646 -14.19 29.26 -1.13
N ASP A 647 -14.71 28.08 -0.79
CA ASP A 647 -14.01 26.78 -0.92
C ASP A 647 -12.73 26.65 -0.09
N ILE A 648 -12.56 27.49 0.94
CA ILE A 648 -11.49 27.40 1.93
C ILE A 648 -12.11 27.00 3.27
N ALA A 649 -11.72 25.83 3.77
CA ALA A 649 -12.06 25.44 5.14
C ALA A 649 -11.08 26.12 6.12
N TYR A 650 -11.59 26.65 7.23
CA TYR A 650 -10.79 27.33 8.22
C TYR A 650 -11.15 26.93 9.66
N ILE A 651 -10.15 27.01 10.54
CA ILE A 651 -10.29 26.83 11.99
C ILE A 651 -9.64 28.03 12.68
N ALA A 652 -10.43 28.80 13.41
CA ALA A 652 -9.95 29.89 14.25
C ALA A 652 -9.67 29.37 15.66
N MET A 653 -8.43 29.55 16.11
CA MET A 653 -7.93 29.07 17.39
C MET A 653 -7.21 30.18 18.16
N GLU A 654 -6.90 29.90 19.41
CA GLU A 654 -6.11 30.78 20.28
C GLU A 654 -4.78 31.16 19.63
N LEU A 655 -4.47 32.46 19.61
CA LEU A 655 -3.16 32.93 19.16
C LEU A 655 -2.14 32.73 20.27
N LEU A 656 -1.23 31.78 20.07
CA LEU A 656 -0.15 31.48 20.99
C LEU A 656 1.08 32.35 20.72
N LYS A 657 1.68 32.89 21.78
CA LYS A 657 2.94 33.65 21.73
C LYS A 657 4.05 32.83 22.37
N GLY A 658 4.99 32.37 21.55
CA GLY A 658 6.08 31.49 21.96
C GLY A 658 6.66 30.74 20.77
N ASP A 659 7.52 29.76 21.04
CA ASP A 659 8.14 28.90 20.03
C ASP A 659 7.68 27.44 20.21
N ASP A 660 7.67 26.67 19.12
CA ASP A 660 7.45 25.22 19.20
C ASP A 660 8.69 24.47 19.74
N LEU A 661 8.48 23.28 20.31
CA LEU A 661 9.56 22.52 20.95
C LEU A 661 10.64 22.05 19.97
N LYS A 662 10.42 22.10 18.65
CA LYS A 662 11.43 21.73 17.64
C LYS A 662 12.66 22.63 17.74
N LYS A 663 12.49 23.88 18.18
CA LYS A 663 13.60 24.82 18.43
C LYS A 663 14.65 24.26 19.38
N TRP A 664 14.27 23.35 20.28
CA TRP A 664 15.14 22.71 21.28
C TRP A 664 15.35 21.21 21.04
N ALA A 665 15.13 20.73 19.80
CA ALA A 665 15.25 19.33 19.42
C ALA A 665 16.57 18.99 18.70
N SER A 666 17.56 19.89 18.70
CA SER A 666 18.91 19.64 18.18
C SER A 666 19.94 19.71 19.30
N LYS A 667 21.09 19.03 19.12
CA LYS A 667 22.14 18.94 20.15
C LYS A 667 22.61 20.30 20.68
N ASP A 668 22.66 21.31 19.82
CA ASP A 668 23.16 22.64 20.16
C ASP A 668 22.14 23.49 20.94
N THR A 669 20.86 23.08 20.96
CA THR A 669 19.77 23.85 21.56
C THR A 669 18.97 23.05 22.60
N LEU A 670 19.49 21.92 23.10
CA LEU A 670 18.77 21.09 24.06
C LEU A 670 18.40 21.85 25.34
N LEU A 671 17.19 21.60 25.82
CA LEU A 671 16.76 22.06 27.13
C LEU A 671 17.43 21.24 28.25
N PRO A 672 17.55 21.80 29.47
CA PRO A 672 17.91 21.02 30.65
C PRO A 672 16.96 19.84 30.84
N VAL A 673 17.50 18.67 31.17
CA VAL A 673 16.71 17.43 31.36
C VAL A 673 15.48 17.64 32.27
N PRO A 674 15.58 18.32 33.44
CA PRO A 674 14.42 18.56 34.29
C PRO A 674 13.26 19.27 33.57
N LYS A 675 13.57 20.23 32.69
CA LYS A 675 12.57 20.96 31.90
C LYS A 675 11.94 20.09 30.81
N VAL A 676 12.73 19.24 30.16
CA VAL A 676 12.19 18.26 29.20
C VAL A 676 11.19 17.33 29.88
N LEU A 677 11.55 16.78 31.05
CA LEU A 677 10.65 15.89 31.81
C LEU A 677 9.36 16.60 32.25
N GLU A 678 9.47 17.85 32.72
CA GLU A 678 8.32 18.68 33.10
C GLU A 678 7.36 18.89 31.93
N TYR A 679 7.88 19.31 30.77
CA TYR A 679 7.07 19.63 29.58
C TYR A 679 6.44 18.39 28.94
N ILE A 680 7.17 17.27 28.89
CA ILE A 680 6.62 16.01 28.38
C ILE A 680 5.57 15.44 29.33
N ALA A 681 5.73 15.59 30.66
CA ALA A 681 4.69 15.20 31.62
C ALA A 681 3.40 16.02 31.45
N GLN A 682 3.50 17.35 31.26
CA GLN A 682 2.34 18.20 30.96
C GLN A 682 1.65 17.80 29.63
N SER A 683 2.44 17.43 28.62
CA SER A 683 1.93 16.94 27.34
C SER A 683 1.21 15.60 27.49
N ALA A 684 1.75 14.69 28.31
CA ALA A 684 1.13 13.39 28.60
C ALA A 684 -0.21 13.55 29.35
N ASP A 685 -0.32 14.49 30.29
CA ASP A 685 -1.60 14.81 30.95
C ASP A 685 -2.63 15.37 29.97
N ALA A 686 -2.21 16.28 29.08
CA ALA A 686 -3.07 16.84 28.03
C ALA A 686 -3.62 15.75 27.10
N LEU A 687 -2.75 14.82 26.66
CA LEU A 687 -3.15 13.66 25.88
C LEU A 687 -4.11 12.75 26.64
N GLY A 688 -3.80 12.46 27.91
CA GLY A 688 -4.68 11.66 28.77
C GLY A 688 -6.08 12.27 28.92
N TYR A 689 -6.19 13.61 29.01
CA TYR A 689 -7.47 14.33 29.02
C TYR A 689 -8.23 14.16 27.69
N ALA A 690 -7.55 14.31 26.56
CA ALA A 690 -8.16 14.13 25.23
C ALA A 690 -8.62 12.69 25.00
N HIS A 691 -7.81 11.70 25.38
CA HIS A 691 -8.12 10.26 25.23
C HIS A 691 -9.38 9.86 26.02
N LYS A 692 -9.58 10.41 27.23
CA LYS A 692 -10.81 10.21 28.02
C LYS A 692 -12.06 10.73 27.31
N SER A 693 -11.91 11.73 26.45
CA SER A 693 -12.98 12.29 25.62
C SER A 693 -13.11 11.57 24.26
N GLY A 694 -12.40 10.45 24.06
CA GLY A 694 -12.43 9.65 22.83
C GLY A 694 -11.65 10.26 21.66
N ILE A 695 -10.81 11.28 21.92
CA ILE A 695 -10.07 12.02 20.90
C ILE A 695 -8.61 11.59 20.92
N VAL A 696 -8.09 11.14 19.77
CA VAL A 696 -6.69 10.74 19.59
C VAL A 696 -6.01 11.75 18.67
N HIS A 697 -4.81 12.20 19.02
CA HIS A 697 -4.13 13.29 18.34
C HIS A 697 -3.47 12.85 17.01
N ARG A 698 -2.85 11.66 16.96
CA ARG A 698 -2.27 10.98 15.78
C ARG A 698 -1.05 11.63 15.11
N ASP A 699 -0.61 12.80 15.57
CA ASP A 699 0.53 13.55 14.99
C ASP A 699 1.34 14.28 16.06
N ILE A 700 1.65 13.61 17.17
CA ILE A 700 2.50 14.18 18.22
C ILE A 700 3.96 14.24 17.76
N LYS A 701 4.56 15.43 17.85
CA LYS A 701 5.95 15.76 17.52
C LYS A 701 6.34 17.10 18.13
N PRO A 702 7.64 17.45 18.26
CA PRO A 702 8.06 18.74 18.84
C PRO A 702 7.41 19.97 18.19
N ALA A 703 7.21 19.95 16.87
CA ALA A 703 6.61 21.07 16.13
C ALA A 703 5.12 21.33 16.45
N ASN A 704 4.43 20.38 17.10
CA ASN A 704 3.02 20.51 17.47
C ASN A 704 2.84 20.80 18.98
N ILE A 705 3.94 21.11 19.69
CA ILE A 705 3.93 21.43 21.11
C ILE A 705 4.59 22.80 21.28
N MET A 706 3.84 23.81 21.72
CA MET A 706 4.33 25.17 21.90
C MET A 706 4.71 25.46 23.35
N LEU A 707 5.87 26.07 23.54
CA LEU A 707 6.28 26.68 24.80
C LEU A 707 6.01 28.18 24.73
N LEU A 708 5.14 28.67 25.60
CA LEU A 708 4.73 30.07 25.63
C LEU A 708 5.72 30.93 26.42
N GLU A 709 5.67 32.24 26.19
CA GLU A 709 6.51 33.23 26.89
C GLU A 709 6.32 33.21 28.42
N ASP A 710 5.16 32.79 28.91
CA ASP A 710 4.86 32.64 30.34
C ASP A 710 5.37 31.32 30.95
N GLY A 711 6.05 30.49 30.14
CA GLY A 711 6.60 29.19 30.53
C GLY A 711 5.58 28.04 30.52
N SER A 712 4.33 28.29 30.13
CA SER A 712 3.32 27.24 29.97
C SER A 712 3.42 26.54 28.61
N LEU A 713 2.90 25.31 28.54
CA LEU A 713 2.95 24.48 27.34
C LEU A 713 1.56 24.28 26.73
N ARG A 714 1.47 24.28 25.39
CA ARG A 714 0.24 24.01 24.63
C ARG A 714 0.46 22.96 23.56
N VAL A 715 -0.30 21.87 23.63
CA VAL A 715 -0.44 20.89 22.56
C VAL A 715 -1.39 21.45 21.50
N CYS A 716 -0.89 21.51 20.27
CA CYS A 716 -1.55 22.12 19.12
C CYS A 716 -1.80 21.08 18.02
N ASP A 717 -2.67 21.39 17.07
CA ASP A 717 -2.84 20.60 15.85
C ASP A 717 -3.27 19.14 16.09
N PHE A 718 -4.40 18.95 16.78
CA PHE A 718 -5.09 17.66 16.96
C PHE A 718 -5.54 17.05 15.63
N GLY A 719 -4.61 16.53 14.85
CA GLY A 719 -4.81 15.55 13.79
C GLY A 719 -5.85 15.87 12.71
N ILE A 720 -6.25 17.14 12.50
CA ILE A 720 -7.49 17.57 11.80
C ILE A 720 -7.59 17.17 10.30
N ALA A 721 -6.72 16.30 9.78
CA ALA A 721 -7.03 15.39 8.67
C ALA A 721 -5.79 14.56 8.30
N ARG A 722 -5.48 13.44 8.97
CA ARG A 722 -4.64 12.42 8.31
C ARG A 722 -5.49 11.69 7.25
N ILE A 723 -5.60 12.34 6.10
CA ILE A 723 -5.81 11.69 4.80
C ILE A 723 -4.70 10.65 4.68
N THR A 724 -4.99 9.38 4.98
CA THR A 724 -4.24 8.14 4.61
C THR A 724 -4.49 6.98 5.57
N GLU A 725 -5.43 7.04 6.52
CA GLU A 725 -6.00 5.81 7.05
C GLU A 725 -6.94 5.22 5.99
N SER A 726 -6.38 4.31 5.16
CA SER A 726 -7.01 3.39 4.20
C SER A 726 -6.80 3.58 2.69
N SER A 727 -5.82 4.39 2.26
CA SER A 727 -5.42 4.41 0.84
C SER A 727 -3.90 4.33 0.73
N LYS A 728 -3.37 3.14 0.40
CA LYS A 728 -2.02 3.01 -0.16
C LYS A 728 -2.02 3.80 -1.48
N THR A 729 -1.57 5.06 -1.46
CA THR A 729 -1.42 5.84 -2.68
C THR A 729 -0.29 5.24 -3.51
N ALA A 730 -0.59 4.97 -4.78
CA ALA A 730 0.27 4.29 -5.75
C ALA A 730 1.54 5.08 -6.16
N THR A 731 1.89 6.13 -5.42
CA THR A 731 2.99 7.06 -5.72
C THR A 731 4.04 7.15 -4.62
N GLY A 732 3.93 6.37 -3.53
CA GLY A 732 5.02 6.22 -2.54
C GLY A 732 5.39 7.50 -1.78
N THR A 733 4.66 8.60 -1.94
CA THR A 733 4.91 9.83 -1.19
C THR A 733 4.04 9.82 0.06
N VAL A 734 4.60 9.35 1.17
CA VAL A 734 4.02 9.57 2.50
C VAL A 734 4.02 11.08 2.73
N LEU A 735 2.84 11.70 2.73
CA LEU A 735 2.69 13.12 3.02
C LEU A 735 2.88 13.32 4.53
N GLY A 736 4.14 13.42 4.97
CA GLY A 736 4.53 13.63 6.35
C GLY A 736 5.91 13.05 6.68
N THR A 737 6.52 13.52 7.77
CA THR A 737 7.78 13.01 8.34
C THR A 737 7.43 11.82 9.23
N PRO A 738 7.53 10.54 8.79
CA PRO A 738 6.92 9.39 9.50
C PRO A 738 7.66 8.97 10.78
N TYR A 739 8.69 9.72 11.18
CA TYR A 739 9.59 9.39 12.26
C TYR A 739 8.92 9.25 13.63
N TYR A 740 7.74 9.85 13.82
CA TYR A 740 6.97 9.78 15.06
C TYR A 740 5.78 8.83 14.98
N MET A 741 5.54 8.18 13.84
CA MET A 741 4.41 7.25 13.68
C MET A 741 4.61 6.01 14.54
N SER A 742 3.53 5.54 15.14
CA SER A 742 3.52 4.26 15.85
C SER A 742 3.51 3.06 14.88
N PRO A 743 4.00 1.87 15.29
CA PRO A 743 3.94 0.65 14.49
C PRO A 743 2.54 0.30 13.97
N GLU A 744 1.50 0.53 14.79
CA GLU A 744 0.11 0.30 14.41
C GLU A 744 -0.39 1.30 13.35
N GLN A 745 0.07 2.56 13.39
CA GLN A 745 -0.21 3.55 12.34
C GLN A 745 0.46 3.15 11.02
N ILE A 746 1.70 2.67 11.06
CA ILE A 746 2.45 2.20 9.88
C ILE A 746 1.78 0.95 9.28
N ALA A 747 1.34 0.03 10.12
CA ALA A 747 0.67 -1.21 9.71
C ALA A 747 -0.80 -1.01 9.26
N GLY A 748 -1.36 0.19 9.40
CA GLY A 748 -2.77 0.48 9.10
C GLY A 748 -3.75 -0.26 10.01
N LYS A 749 -3.33 -0.61 11.24
CA LYS A 749 -4.18 -1.23 12.27
C LYS A 749 -5.03 -0.15 12.96
N LYS A 750 -6.00 -0.57 13.77
CA LYS A 750 -6.82 0.36 14.57
C LYS A 750 -5.92 1.17 15.52
N VAL A 751 -6.02 2.50 15.45
CA VAL A 751 -5.23 3.45 16.25
C VAL A 751 -6.06 3.95 17.43
N ASP A 752 -5.53 3.83 18.64
CA ASP A 752 -6.08 4.40 19.88
C ASP A 752 -5.07 5.35 20.56
N GLY A 753 -5.39 5.86 21.76
CA GLY A 753 -4.55 6.82 22.47
C GLY A 753 -3.10 6.36 22.75
N ARG A 754 -2.84 5.04 22.74
CA ARG A 754 -1.49 4.48 22.97
C ARG A 754 -0.54 4.74 21.81
N ALA A 755 -1.07 5.08 20.64
CA ALA A 755 -0.26 5.57 19.53
C ALA A 755 0.34 6.95 19.83
N ASP A 756 -0.43 7.86 20.47
CA ASP A 756 0.07 9.18 20.85
C ASP A 756 1.16 9.08 21.93
N LEU A 757 1.06 8.11 22.84
CA LEU A 757 2.06 7.86 23.88
C LEU A 757 3.37 7.33 23.30
N PHE A 758 3.30 6.51 22.25
CA PHE A 758 4.48 6.11 21.48
C PHE A 758 5.14 7.32 20.80
N SER A 759 4.35 8.15 20.09
CA SER A 759 4.83 9.37 19.45
C SER A 759 5.43 10.37 20.45
N LEU A 760 4.85 10.47 21.65
CA LEU A 760 5.39 11.26 22.74
C LEU A 760 6.69 10.66 23.30
N GLY A 761 6.82 9.32 23.33
CA GLY A 761 8.08 8.63 23.65
C GLY A 761 9.20 8.94 22.65
N VAL A 762 8.88 8.99 21.36
CA VAL A 762 9.83 9.42 20.31
C VAL A 762 10.23 10.89 20.51
N THR A 763 9.24 11.74 20.81
CA THR A 763 9.47 13.17 21.11
C THR A 763 10.36 13.35 22.34
N LEU A 764 10.12 12.59 23.42
CA LEU A 764 10.95 12.58 24.62
C LEU A 764 12.39 12.19 24.30
N TYR A 765 12.59 11.13 23.52
CA TYR A 765 13.92 10.69 23.11
C TYR A 765 14.67 11.79 22.34
N GLU A 766 14.01 12.43 21.37
CA GLU A 766 14.60 13.49 20.56
C GLU A 766 14.94 14.74 21.39
N MET A 767 14.05 15.15 22.29
CA MET A 767 14.27 16.30 23.18
C MET A 767 15.35 16.05 24.24
N LEU A 768 15.66 14.80 24.55
CA LEU A 768 16.74 14.45 25.46
C LEU A 768 18.10 14.36 24.76
N THR A 769 18.13 13.84 23.53
CA THR A 769 19.36 13.45 22.84
C THR A 769 19.74 14.35 21.65
N GLY A 770 18.80 15.14 21.13
CA GLY A 770 18.96 15.94 19.92
C GLY A 770 18.90 15.12 18.63
N GLU A 771 18.57 13.83 18.72
CA GLU A 771 18.47 12.91 17.59
C GLU A 771 17.21 12.04 17.71
N ARG A 772 16.64 11.63 16.58
CA ARG A 772 15.51 10.68 16.58
C ARG A 772 16.00 9.24 16.80
N PRO A 773 15.19 8.36 17.42
CA PRO A 773 15.57 6.97 17.64
C PRO A 773 15.95 6.23 16.35
N TRP A 774 15.19 6.46 15.28
CA TRP A 774 15.41 5.84 13.97
C TRP A 774 15.63 6.92 12.91
N LYS A 775 16.65 6.74 12.07
CA LYS A 775 17.09 7.74 11.08
C LYS A 775 16.67 7.38 9.65
N GLY A 776 16.39 6.11 9.36
CA GLY A 776 15.73 5.69 8.12
C GLY A 776 16.62 5.42 6.91
N GLY A 777 17.95 5.44 7.02
CA GLY A 777 18.83 5.14 5.88
C GLY A 777 18.53 5.96 4.62
N GLU A 778 18.70 5.37 3.44
CA GLU A 778 18.48 6.03 2.14
C GLU A 778 17.02 5.99 1.65
N SER A 779 16.12 5.25 2.33
CA SER A 779 14.74 5.05 1.86
C SER A 779 13.70 5.17 2.96
N ILE A 780 12.52 5.68 2.62
CA ILE A 780 11.37 5.74 3.53
C ILE A 780 10.96 4.35 4.05
N GLY A 781 11.12 3.31 3.23
CA GLY A 781 10.80 1.93 3.62
C GLY A 781 11.70 1.40 4.72
N THR A 782 12.98 1.77 4.71
CA THR A 782 13.94 1.43 5.76
C THR A 782 13.52 2.07 7.09
N LEU A 783 13.10 3.33 7.09
CA LEU A 783 12.57 4.00 8.28
C LEU A 783 11.34 3.30 8.86
N LEU A 784 10.38 2.95 7.99
CA LEU A 784 9.16 2.27 8.42
C LEU A 784 9.48 0.90 9.04
N PHE A 785 10.40 0.14 8.44
CA PHE A 785 10.87 -1.13 8.99
C PHE A 785 11.57 -0.94 10.35
N GLN A 786 12.45 0.04 10.49
CA GLN A 786 13.13 0.35 11.76
C GLN A 786 12.12 0.67 12.87
N ILE A 787 11.10 1.47 12.57
CA ILE A 787 10.05 1.79 13.53
C ILE A 787 9.25 0.54 13.91
N THR A 788 9.00 -0.41 13.01
CA THR A 788 8.21 -1.61 13.33
C THR A 788 9.02 -2.73 13.99
N SER A 789 10.33 -2.82 13.71
CA SER A 789 11.13 -4.02 13.97
C SER A 789 12.36 -3.77 14.83
N ASP A 790 13.08 -2.66 14.62
CA ASP A 790 14.38 -2.43 15.26
C ASP A 790 14.22 -1.87 16.69
N PRO A 791 15.08 -2.25 17.64
CA PRO A 791 15.14 -1.59 18.95
C PRO A 791 15.53 -0.11 18.78
N TYR A 792 15.18 0.73 19.75
CA TYR A 792 15.69 2.10 19.78
C TYR A 792 17.14 2.11 20.31
N PRO A 793 18.03 2.97 19.81
CA PRO A 793 19.40 3.09 20.34
C PRO A 793 19.39 3.58 21.80
N ASP A 794 20.34 3.13 22.61
CA ASP A 794 20.43 3.56 24.01
C ASP A 794 20.74 5.08 24.10
N PRO A 795 19.84 5.90 24.69
CA PRO A 795 20.05 7.34 24.78
C PRO A 795 21.24 7.71 25.69
N MET A 796 21.66 6.84 26.62
CA MET A 796 22.82 7.10 27.47
C MET A 796 24.15 7.03 26.72
N VAL A 797 24.20 6.33 25.58
CA VAL A 797 25.36 6.35 24.68
C VAL A 797 25.51 7.72 24.03
N ILE A 798 24.40 8.39 23.74
CA ILE A 798 24.37 9.72 23.12
C ILE A 798 24.57 10.82 24.17
N ARG A 799 23.94 10.68 25.33
CA ARG A 799 23.94 11.68 26.40
C ARG A 799 24.08 11.03 27.78
N LYS A 800 25.28 11.14 28.38
CA LYS A 800 25.65 10.41 29.62
C LYS A 800 25.09 11.01 30.92
N ASP A 801 24.63 12.26 30.91
CA ASP A 801 24.07 12.97 32.07
C ASP A 801 22.57 12.70 32.32
N LEU A 802 21.99 11.71 31.62
CA LEU A 802 20.58 11.34 31.78
C LEU A 802 20.33 10.61 33.13
N PRO A 803 19.22 10.89 33.82
CA PRO A 803 18.88 10.24 35.07
C PRO A 803 18.53 8.75 34.81
N PRO A 804 19.06 7.78 35.60
CA PRO A 804 18.88 6.35 35.32
C PRO A 804 17.43 5.89 35.13
N GLY A 805 16.49 6.46 35.88
CA GLY A 805 15.06 6.12 35.78
C GLY A 805 14.40 6.46 34.44
N ILE A 806 15.01 7.30 33.60
CA ILE A 806 14.42 7.70 32.31
C ILE A 806 14.39 6.56 31.29
N LEU A 807 15.35 5.63 31.36
CA LEU A 807 15.43 4.49 30.44
C LEU A 807 14.19 3.61 30.55
N ALA A 808 13.68 3.38 31.76
CA ALA A 808 12.48 2.59 31.99
C ALA A 808 11.24 3.24 31.36
N VAL A 809 11.16 4.59 31.37
CA VAL A 809 10.07 5.34 30.76
C VAL A 809 10.16 5.27 29.23
N ILE A 810 11.35 5.46 28.65
CA ILE A 810 11.55 5.37 27.20
C ILE A 810 11.27 3.95 26.69
N ASP A 811 11.76 2.92 27.39
CA ASP A 811 11.54 1.51 27.00
C ASP A 811 10.05 1.17 26.97
N LYS A 812 9.32 1.53 28.02
CA LYS A 812 7.88 1.29 28.09
C LYS A 812 7.11 2.09 27.03
N ALA A 813 7.47 3.34 26.76
CA ALA A 813 6.80 4.15 25.74
C ALA A 813 7.05 3.63 24.31
N LEU A 814 8.23 3.09 24.03
CA LEU A 814 8.66 2.66 22.68
C LEU A 814 8.51 1.15 22.41
N LYS A 815 7.83 0.39 23.28
CA LYS A 815 7.47 -1.01 22.98
C LYS A 815 6.68 -1.09 21.68
N LYS A 816 6.96 -2.09 20.85
CA LYS A 816 6.29 -2.21 19.54
C LYS A 816 4.82 -2.59 19.69
N ASN A 817 4.51 -3.45 20.67
CA ASN A 817 3.16 -3.86 21.01
C ASN A 817 2.46 -2.79 21.91
N PRO A 818 1.29 -2.26 21.51
CA PRO A 818 0.55 -1.28 22.32
C PRO A 818 0.16 -1.75 23.73
N GLU A 819 -0.07 -3.05 23.92
CA GLU A 819 -0.46 -3.62 25.22
C GLU A 819 0.67 -3.58 26.25
N GLU A 820 1.92 -3.48 25.80
CA GLU A 820 3.11 -3.42 26.66
C GLU A 820 3.50 -1.97 27.01
N ARG A 821 2.82 -0.97 26.41
CA ARG A 821 3.09 0.46 26.64
C ARG A 821 2.37 0.98 27.88
N PHE A 822 2.59 2.25 28.18
CA PHE A 822 1.69 3.03 29.04
C PHE A 822 0.27 2.96 28.49
N GLN A 823 -0.69 2.65 29.35
CA GLN A 823 -2.09 2.53 28.93
C GLN A 823 -2.82 3.86 28.95
N THR A 824 -2.31 4.85 29.69
CA THR A 824 -2.87 6.20 29.76
C THR A 824 -1.77 7.26 29.82
N GLY A 825 -2.06 8.47 29.34
CA GLY A 825 -1.13 9.60 29.47
C GLY A 825 -0.80 9.96 30.91
N MET A 826 -1.74 9.77 31.83
CA MET A 826 -1.54 10.00 33.27
C MET A 826 -0.46 9.07 33.86
N GLU A 827 -0.46 7.78 33.48
CA GLU A 827 0.56 6.82 33.91
C GLU A 827 1.96 7.23 33.43
N MET A 828 2.08 7.71 32.20
CA MET A 828 3.34 8.22 31.65
C MET A 828 3.78 9.52 32.35
N ALA A 829 2.86 10.44 32.65
CA ALA A 829 3.15 11.69 33.34
C ALA A 829 3.63 11.45 34.78
N GLU A 830 3.00 10.53 35.51
CA GLU A 830 3.43 10.11 36.85
C GLU A 830 4.83 9.51 36.85
N ALA A 831 5.13 8.64 35.88
CA ALA A 831 6.45 8.05 35.74
C ALA A 831 7.53 9.12 35.46
N LEU A 832 7.25 10.08 34.58
CA LEU A 832 8.17 11.20 34.29
C LEU A 832 8.40 12.10 35.52
N ARG A 833 7.34 12.39 36.29
CA ARG A 833 7.45 13.15 37.55
C ARG A 833 8.24 12.40 38.62
N ALA A 834 8.11 11.08 38.69
CA ALA A 834 8.91 10.26 39.61
C ALA A 834 10.40 10.36 39.28
N VAL A 835 10.77 10.26 37.99
CA VAL A 835 12.15 10.45 37.54
C VAL A 835 12.64 11.86 37.84
N LEU A 836 11.82 12.89 37.60
CA LEU A 836 12.14 14.28 37.92
C LEU A 836 12.40 14.49 39.43
N ALA A 837 11.70 13.75 40.29
CA ALA A 837 11.88 13.76 41.74
C ALA A 837 13.05 12.87 42.22
N GLY A 838 13.86 12.31 41.31
CA GLY A 838 14.97 11.42 41.64
C GLY A 838 14.55 10.03 42.13
N LYS A 839 13.28 9.65 41.93
CA LYS A 839 12.75 8.33 42.30
C LYS A 839 12.78 7.39 41.10
N THR A 840 12.91 6.10 41.37
CA THR A 840 12.68 5.06 40.35
C THR A 840 11.18 4.98 40.07
N PRO A 841 10.73 5.10 38.81
CA PRO A 841 9.31 5.02 38.49
C PRO A 841 8.77 3.61 38.76
N GLU A 842 7.70 3.50 39.54
CA GLU A 842 6.97 2.25 39.76
C GLU A 842 6.09 1.95 38.54
N LEU A 843 6.67 1.30 37.54
CA LEU A 843 5.94 0.88 36.35
C LEU A 843 5.15 -0.38 36.67
N LYS A 844 3.81 -0.31 36.64
CA LYS A 844 2.96 -1.51 36.71
C LYS A 844 3.39 -2.47 35.60
N ALA A 845 3.70 -3.71 35.97
CA ALA A 845 3.88 -4.78 35.00
C ALA A 845 2.61 -4.87 34.16
N ALA A 846 2.76 -5.04 32.84
CA ALA A 846 1.62 -5.43 32.02
C ALA A 846 0.91 -6.61 32.71
N PRO A 847 -0.43 -6.67 32.74
CA PRO A 847 -1.09 -7.88 33.22
C PRO A 847 -0.45 -9.03 32.46
N ALA A 848 0.23 -9.94 33.17
CA ALA A 848 0.66 -11.19 32.59
C ALA A 848 -0.58 -11.73 31.89
N ALA A 849 -0.48 -11.99 30.59
CA ALA A 849 -1.59 -12.55 29.83
C ALA A 849 -2.12 -13.71 30.66
N ALA A 850 -3.29 -13.52 31.26
CA ALA A 850 -3.94 -14.58 32.00
C ALA A 850 -4.05 -15.75 31.02
N PRO A 851 -3.76 -17.00 31.43
CA PRO A 851 -4.12 -18.13 30.60
C PRO A 851 -5.58 -17.92 30.23
N ALA A 852 -5.86 -17.93 28.92
CA ALA A 852 -7.18 -17.62 28.39
C ALA A 852 -8.24 -18.31 29.27
N PRO A 853 -9.22 -17.58 29.83
CA PRO A 853 -10.29 -18.24 30.54
C PRO A 853 -10.90 -19.23 29.55
N ALA A 854 -11.02 -20.49 29.98
CA ALA A 854 -11.69 -21.53 29.23
C ALA A 854 -12.97 -20.95 28.61
N ALA A 855 -13.14 -21.19 27.31
CA ALA A 855 -14.22 -20.65 26.51
C ALA A 855 -15.55 -20.73 27.27
N VAL A 856 -16.02 -19.57 27.74
CA VAL A 856 -17.44 -19.39 28.02
C VAL A 856 -18.13 -19.47 26.64
N PRO A 857 -19.20 -20.27 26.49
CA PRO A 857 -19.89 -20.38 25.21
C PRO A 857 -20.36 -19.00 24.73
N PRO A 858 -20.42 -18.76 23.41
CA PRO A 858 -20.89 -17.49 22.88
C PRO A 858 -22.29 -17.17 23.43
N PRO A 859 -22.62 -15.89 23.69
CA PRO A 859 -23.94 -15.53 24.15
C PRO A 859 -24.96 -15.94 23.09
N GLN A 860 -25.93 -16.76 23.50
CA GLN A 860 -27.07 -17.10 22.66
C GLN A 860 -27.77 -15.81 22.19
N PRO A 861 -28.18 -15.71 20.93
CA PRO A 861 -28.92 -14.55 20.44
C PRO A 861 -30.22 -14.44 21.24
N LYS A 862 -30.41 -13.31 21.92
CA LYS A 862 -31.71 -12.96 22.50
C LYS A 862 -32.77 -13.00 21.40
N PRO A 863 -33.96 -13.58 21.64
CA PRO A 863 -35.07 -13.53 20.69
C PRO A 863 -35.37 -12.09 20.31
N ALA A 864 -35.47 -11.83 19.01
CA ALA A 864 -35.93 -10.55 18.48
C ALA A 864 -37.29 -10.22 19.10
N ALA A 865 -37.39 -9.03 19.69
CA ALA A 865 -38.68 -8.46 20.09
C ALA A 865 -39.57 -8.36 18.85
N ALA A 866 -40.83 -8.76 19.02
CA ALA A 866 -41.85 -8.74 17.98
C ALA A 866 -41.99 -7.34 17.35
N PRO A 867 -42.26 -7.25 16.03
CA PRO A 867 -42.53 -5.98 15.39
C PRO A 867 -43.81 -5.36 15.96
N PRO A 868 -43.87 -4.02 16.11
CA PRO A 868 -45.08 -3.35 16.55
C PRO A 868 -46.20 -3.55 15.51
N ALA A 869 -47.42 -3.74 16.00
CA ALA A 869 -48.63 -3.92 15.20
C ALA A 869 -48.83 -2.74 14.22
N PRO A 870 -49.41 -2.99 13.03
CA PRO A 870 -49.62 -1.97 12.02
C PRO A 870 -50.65 -0.94 12.50
N GLN A 871 -50.25 0.33 12.55
CA GLN A 871 -51.18 1.45 12.63
C GLN A 871 -51.88 1.64 11.27
N PRO A 872 -53.16 2.08 11.25
CA PRO A 872 -53.90 2.27 10.00
C PRO A 872 -53.26 3.38 9.15
N ALA A 873 -52.99 3.06 7.88
CA ALA A 873 -52.47 4.01 6.91
C ALA A 873 -53.38 5.26 6.81
N HIS A 874 -52.79 6.44 7.05
CA HIS A 874 -53.34 7.70 6.56
C HIS A 874 -53.15 7.76 5.04
N GLN A 875 -54.26 7.87 4.32
CA GLN A 875 -54.31 8.01 2.87
C GLN A 875 -53.62 9.32 2.42
N PRO A 876 -52.70 9.28 1.45
CA PRO A 876 -52.33 10.45 0.68
C PRO A 876 -53.41 10.74 -0.36
N LYS A 877 -53.84 12.00 -0.45
CA LYS A 877 -54.69 12.54 -1.54
C LYS A 877 -54.06 12.30 -2.92
N PRO A 878 -54.86 12.10 -3.99
CA PRO A 878 -54.34 11.98 -5.35
C PRO A 878 -53.97 13.35 -5.95
N ALA A 879 -52.81 13.43 -6.59
CA ALA A 879 -52.41 14.49 -7.52
C ALA A 879 -52.27 13.90 -8.96
N PRO A 880 -52.44 14.71 -10.03
CA PRO A 880 -52.98 14.25 -11.31
C PRO A 880 -51.95 13.58 -12.25
N ALA A 881 -52.47 12.73 -13.14
CA ALA A 881 -51.71 11.95 -14.12
C ALA A 881 -51.03 12.81 -15.22
N PRO A 882 -49.84 12.42 -15.71
CA PRO A 882 -49.27 12.96 -16.95
C PRO A 882 -49.90 12.31 -18.18
N GLN A 883 -50.34 13.13 -19.13
CA GLN A 883 -50.85 12.72 -20.44
C GLN A 883 -49.73 12.19 -21.36
N ALA A 884 -50.07 11.18 -22.16
CA ALA A 884 -49.24 10.61 -23.21
C ALA A 884 -49.12 11.56 -24.41
N ALA A 885 -47.90 11.76 -24.92
CA ALA A 885 -47.63 12.45 -26.18
C ALA A 885 -47.09 11.48 -27.24
N GLN A 886 -47.58 11.66 -28.46
CA GLN A 886 -47.48 10.81 -29.64
C GLN A 886 -46.06 10.77 -30.28
N PRO A 887 -45.72 9.74 -31.08
CA PRO A 887 -44.46 9.64 -31.81
C PRO A 887 -44.52 10.38 -33.16
N LYS A 888 -43.44 11.12 -33.51
CA LYS A 888 -43.22 11.72 -34.84
C LYS A 888 -42.23 10.88 -35.68
N PRO A 889 -42.32 10.95 -37.03
CA PRO A 889 -41.88 9.90 -37.94
C PRO A 889 -40.46 10.07 -38.50
N ALA A 890 -39.89 8.96 -38.95
CA ALA A 890 -38.61 8.86 -39.67
C ALA A 890 -38.70 9.39 -41.11
N PRO A 891 -37.59 9.90 -41.70
CA PRO A 891 -37.50 10.12 -43.14
C PRO A 891 -36.87 8.95 -43.88
N ALA A 892 -37.46 8.62 -45.03
CA ALA A 892 -37.02 7.62 -46.02
C ALA A 892 -36.02 8.22 -47.06
N PRO A 893 -35.37 7.40 -47.91
CA PRO A 893 -34.21 7.79 -48.72
C PRO A 893 -34.51 8.03 -50.22
N GLY A 894 -33.64 8.82 -50.86
CA GLY A 894 -33.48 8.98 -52.33
C GLY A 894 -32.84 10.35 -52.63
N GLY A 895 -31.93 10.57 -53.58
CA GLY A 895 -31.18 9.77 -54.56
C GLY A 895 -30.37 10.76 -55.45
N ILE A 896 -29.40 10.22 -56.22
CA ILE A 896 -28.84 10.74 -57.51
C ILE A 896 -27.57 11.67 -57.48
N GLU A 897 -26.43 11.04 -57.85
CA GLU A 897 -25.43 11.39 -58.92
C GLU A 897 -24.49 12.63 -58.87
N LEU A 898 -23.16 12.41 -58.84
CA LEU A 898 -22.22 12.48 -60.00
C LEU A 898 -20.74 12.43 -59.55
N ALA A 899 -19.95 11.57 -60.22
CA ALA A 899 -18.47 11.46 -60.16
C ALA A 899 -17.80 12.41 -61.21
N PRO A 900 -16.49 12.34 -61.59
CA PRO A 900 -15.33 11.56 -61.10
C PRO A 900 -13.97 12.33 -61.04
N ARG A 901 -12.91 11.72 -60.48
CA ARG A 901 -11.58 11.51 -61.15
C ARG A 901 -10.51 10.83 -60.28
N ALA A 902 -10.00 9.72 -60.85
CA ALA A 902 -8.64 9.15 -60.85
C ALA A 902 -7.89 8.91 -59.52
N GLY A 903 -7.28 7.76 -59.24
CA GLY A 903 -6.99 6.56 -60.03
C GLY A 903 -5.65 5.97 -59.57
N LEU A 904 -5.63 4.69 -59.21
CA LEU A 904 -4.63 3.66 -59.59
C LEU A 904 -4.76 2.42 -58.69
N GLU A 905 -5.23 1.35 -59.32
CA GLU A 905 -5.29 -0.03 -58.83
C GLU A 905 -3.89 -0.65 -58.77
N LEU A 906 -3.72 -1.62 -57.87
CA LEU A 906 -3.17 -2.92 -58.28
C LEU A 906 -3.73 -4.05 -57.41
N THR A 907 -4.29 -5.03 -58.10
CA THR A 907 -5.07 -6.17 -57.64
C THR A 907 -4.22 -7.35 -57.16
N ALA A 908 -4.70 -8.09 -56.15
CA ALA A 908 -4.45 -9.52 -56.03
C ALA A 908 -5.65 -10.25 -55.38
N LYS A 909 -6.18 -11.23 -56.13
CA LYS A 909 -7.29 -12.14 -55.83
C LYS A 909 -7.11 -12.90 -54.51
N ILE A 910 -8.17 -12.98 -53.70
CA ILE A 910 -8.43 -14.08 -52.76
C ILE A 910 -9.88 -14.54 -52.97
N GLU A 911 -10.06 -15.83 -53.21
CA GLU A 911 -11.35 -16.52 -53.36
C GLU A 911 -12.19 -16.46 -52.06
N PRO A 912 -13.52 -16.35 -52.14
CA PRO A 912 -14.38 -16.38 -50.96
C PRO A 912 -14.59 -17.82 -50.45
N LYS A 913 -14.20 -18.05 -49.20
CA LYS A 913 -14.50 -19.24 -48.40
C LYS A 913 -16.03 -19.39 -48.21
N PRO A 914 -16.61 -20.60 -48.27
CA PRO A 914 -18.06 -20.81 -48.21
C PRO A 914 -18.67 -20.39 -46.86
N ALA A 915 -19.87 -19.83 -46.94
CA ALA A 915 -20.65 -19.34 -45.80
C ALA A 915 -20.97 -20.46 -44.79
N PRO A 916 -20.94 -20.18 -43.47
CA PRO A 916 -21.38 -21.12 -42.45
C PRO A 916 -22.90 -21.32 -42.50
N ALA A 917 -23.33 -22.58 -42.38
CA ALA A 917 -24.73 -23.00 -42.36
C ALA A 917 -25.52 -22.39 -41.18
N PRO A 918 -26.85 -22.18 -41.33
CA PRO A 918 -27.69 -21.57 -40.30
C PRO A 918 -27.83 -22.48 -39.07
N ALA A 919 -27.80 -21.87 -37.89
CA ALA A 919 -27.96 -22.53 -36.59
C ALA A 919 -29.36 -23.19 -36.45
N PRO A 920 -29.46 -24.35 -35.78
CA PRO A 920 -30.73 -25.03 -35.56
C PRO A 920 -31.61 -24.28 -34.55
N ALA A 921 -32.92 -24.30 -34.80
CA ALA A 921 -33.96 -23.67 -33.99
C ALA A 921 -34.02 -24.22 -32.54
N PRO A 922 -34.44 -23.39 -31.56
CA PRO A 922 -34.56 -23.82 -30.16
C PRO A 922 -35.70 -24.83 -29.96
N ALA A 923 -35.40 -25.89 -29.21
CA ALA A 923 -36.36 -26.94 -28.85
C ALA A 923 -37.48 -26.44 -27.91
N PRO A 924 -38.68 -27.03 -27.96
CA PRO A 924 -39.84 -26.61 -27.18
C PRO A 924 -39.70 -26.94 -25.68
N LYS A 925 -40.21 -26.03 -24.84
CA LYS A 925 -40.24 -26.14 -23.37
C LYS A 925 -41.02 -27.38 -22.90
N PRO A 926 -40.51 -28.17 -21.93
CA PRO A 926 -41.30 -29.20 -21.25
C PRO A 926 -42.36 -28.57 -20.34
N ALA A 927 -43.55 -29.17 -20.34
CA ALA A 927 -44.69 -28.81 -19.50
C ALA A 927 -44.41 -29.05 -18.00
N ALA A 928 -45.03 -28.22 -17.16
CA ALA A 928 -44.94 -28.27 -15.70
C ALA A 928 -45.56 -29.55 -15.13
N VAL A 929 -44.83 -30.24 -14.25
CA VAL A 929 -45.30 -31.37 -13.43
C VAL A 929 -45.68 -30.83 -12.04
N PRO A 930 -46.85 -31.18 -11.47
CA PRO A 930 -47.25 -30.73 -10.14
C PRO A 930 -46.44 -31.42 -9.02
N PRO A 931 -46.27 -30.76 -7.85
CA PRO A 931 -45.41 -31.28 -6.78
C PRO A 931 -46.08 -32.43 -6.01
N ALA A 932 -45.31 -33.48 -5.74
CA ALA A 932 -45.69 -34.60 -4.88
C ALA A 932 -45.44 -34.27 -3.38
N PRO A 933 -46.17 -34.92 -2.45
CA PRO A 933 -46.29 -34.50 -1.05
C PRO A 933 -45.09 -34.89 -0.18
N GLN A 934 -44.73 -34.02 0.77
CA GLN A 934 -43.73 -34.27 1.81
C GLN A 934 -44.23 -35.29 2.87
N PRO A 935 -43.39 -36.22 3.36
CA PRO A 935 -43.73 -37.07 4.50
C PRO A 935 -43.64 -36.31 5.83
N ALA A 936 -44.65 -36.50 6.67
CA ALA A 936 -44.81 -35.89 7.98
C ALA A 936 -43.83 -36.42 9.05
N ALA A 937 -43.42 -35.53 9.95
CA ALA A 937 -42.66 -35.85 11.17
C ALA A 937 -43.51 -36.66 12.18
N PRO A 938 -42.92 -37.58 12.96
CA PRO A 938 -43.64 -38.29 14.02
C PRO A 938 -43.81 -37.40 15.26
N LYS A 939 -45.03 -37.45 15.83
CA LYS A 939 -45.43 -36.86 17.12
C LYS A 939 -44.84 -37.65 18.31
N PRO A 940 -44.74 -37.03 19.51
CA PRO A 940 -44.23 -37.65 20.72
C PRO A 940 -45.30 -38.50 21.41
N ALA A 941 -44.87 -39.61 22.01
CA ALA A 941 -45.65 -40.36 23.00
C ALA A 941 -45.00 -40.20 24.37
N GLY A 942 -45.76 -39.67 25.33
CA GLY A 942 -45.49 -39.82 26.76
C GLY A 942 -46.52 -40.78 27.36
N GLY A 943 -46.16 -41.43 28.46
CA GLY A 943 -47.08 -42.22 29.29
C GLY A 943 -46.39 -43.36 30.05
N ASP A 944 -45.95 -43.04 31.27
CA ASP A 944 -46.02 -43.81 32.53
C ASP A 944 -45.45 -45.23 32.64
N PHE A 945 -44.50 -45.41 33.57
CA PHE A 945 -44.60 -46.44 34.63
C PHE A 945 -43.60 -46.14 35.78
N GLU A 946 -44.13 -46.10 37.01
CA GLU A 946 -43.40 -46.04 38.28
C GLU A 946 -42.62 -47.34 38.57
N SER A 947 -41.51 -47.24 39.30
CA SER A 947 -41.38 -47.77 40.69
C SER A 947 -39.95 -48.14 41.11
N SER A 948 -39.65 -47.79 42.37
CA SER A 948 -38.68 -48.40 43.30
C SER A 948 -37.17 -48.03 43.29
N LEU A 949 -36.81 -47.29 44.35
CA LEU A 949 -35.52 -47.09 45.06
C LEU A 949 -34.73 -48.41 45.35
N PRO A 950 -33.46 -48.41 45.87
CA PRO A 950 -32.74 -47.33 46.60
C PRO A 950 -31.23 -47.10 46.32
N VAL A 951 -30.79 -45.87 46.65
CA VAL A 951 -29.63 -45.44 47.46
C VAL A 951 -28.38 -46.33 47.54
N ILE A 952 -27.20 -45.75 47.26
CA ILE A 952 -26.02 -45.63 48.16
C ILE A 952 -24.98 -44.68 47.50
N PHE A 953 -24.69 -43.56 48.17
CA PHE A 953 -23.43 -42.81 48.04
C PHE A 953 -22.43 -43.34 49.07
N PRO A 954 -21.14 -43.12 48.85
CA PRO A 954 -20.38 -42.43 49.90
C PRO A 954 -19.75 -41.14 49.40
N GLU A 955 -20.05 -40.08 50.16
CA GLU A 955 -19.29 -38.85 50.27
C GLU A 955 -17.95 -39.06 51.03
N GLU A 956 -17.20 -37.97 51.03
CA GLU A 956 -16.22 -37.51 52.02
C GLU A 956 -14.73 -37.72 51.64
N GLY A 957 -13.88 -36.69 51.68
CA GLY A 957 -14.12 -35.33 52.11
C GLY A 957 -12.84 -34.50 52.17
N LYS A 958 -13.04 -33.19 52.01
CA LYS A 958 -12.42 -32.07 52.74
C LYS A 958 -10.90 -32.16 53.04
N LYS A 959 -10.14 -31.25 52.43
CA LYS A 959 -9.78 -29.97 53.04
C LYS A 959 -9.30 -28.97 51.99
#